data_AF-A0A251QP58-F1
#
_entry.id   AF-A0A251QP58-F1
#
_cell.length_a   1.000
_cell.length_b   1.000
_cell.length_c   1.000
_cell.angle_alpha   90.00
_cell.angle_beta   90.00
_cell.angle_gamma   90.00
#
_symmetry.space_group_name_H-M   'P 1'
#
loop_
_entity.id
_entity.type
_entity.pdbx_description
1 polymer ?
#
loop_
_entity_poly.entity_id
_entity_poly.type
_entity_poly.pdbx_seq_one_letter_code
_entity_poly.pdbx_strand_id
1 'polypeptide(L)'
;MNVADDVISIFDTGPGMDGSDEHCIVKWGKMGASLHRSLREQAIGGRPPYLTPFFGMFGYGGPLASMQLGRHALVSSKTKDSRKVYTLHLDREALLTGSNSNIQKKRRGSDSDSNWKVEIFKPKSKLDISQLQCKLKDIYFPYIQCDEESKSGKTITPVNFEVNGVDLAEIEGGEIAITNVHSCNGPDFVLQLHFSCKQDSMTKSPDSKAYIQANARLKCAYFPMVEGKENIEKILERLESDGCGTSENFETYSRVSIRRLGRLLPDARWARLPFMEFKQKKGDKADLLKICCLRVKCFIETDAGFNPTPSKTNLAHHSPFTTSLRNLGNQPLENEKDVRIKIYRDGNHLTLSQLKKEYEDWILQMHERYDDEAHCGEDQPVLVVSPANKKALRISSEVARVHKSLKRKGVTWKCGQKIKLLRGACAGVHNNNVYATIEYFLLEGLEGDPGGGARIICRPLSLSVDKGCILKINDGDTSLDIRDSLSVPVSVIDSGKCLAVESNEWDNQLEKQRQKSPSTIDLLDVEECQELGVDGALPVDAPAGKVPPEVIVAVVRPASYVSSCASKTLDQKYIARTNLKMFMEVEFRSDAEGLRNVRDISACAVPEPRKGIQGLYIFPLKSKYPALFQTSGVYTFSFHLTESNCKHVEKRVLIKQAPIVEYKEIQFTCPNGKAPVIGTPKMEFDEIQVQSSHGKVLPLQDSSSIQQVPVMKAPKVEYDESPIPCPNEKIFLLQDSSSLPQAQNLEASNVNKEKELEKDLHQSGMQIGDMEKNLDALNKEKAVIEQDIYVVQASVERCNSDYCSMKAELKHRIESMSHTAASTLCNLLRVPSQELSNDFMGGVIGLVALLGSTGSSELSRILSEYLGEDQMLAVVCRSFAAAVALEKYEHNGEVDSRHALYAAAAKLGRSINGRFLVISLEDIQPYTGDFDGGDPQRKLALPYPILPSGNTPDGFLGYAVNMVDLDEHHLHMTTAAGHGLRQTLFYFLFGELHVYKTRQDMLAARACIKHGAVSLDGGILRQTGAVSLGYGNPEICFPVLRSVAVMKKKIEIYKETMSAVIAAIEEFTKDHQKALKKFRKKNKKWHELATVKERRLIKTT
;
A
#
# COMPACT_ATOMS: atom_id res chain seq x y z
N MET A 1 -16.97 -36.74 31.01
CA MET A 1 -16.89 -37.33 29.65
C MET A 1 -15.82 -38.40 29.67
N ASN A 2 -16.08 -39.58 29.09
CA ASN A 2 -15.14 -40.70 29.08
C ASN A 2 -14.82 -41.09 27.64
N VAL A 3 -13.54 -41.24 27.32
CA VAL A 3 -13.00 -41.60 26.01
C VAL A 3 -12.21 -42.90 26.15
N ALA A 4 -12.69 -43.95 25.48
CA ALA A 4 -12.02 -45.24 25.30
C ALA A 4 -11.70 -45.46 23.82
N ASP A 5 -10.94 -46.52 23.51
CA ASP A 5 -10.53 -46.85 22.13
C ASP A 5 -11.70 -47.18 21.19
N ASP A 6 -12.82 -47.68 21.72
CA ASP A 6 -13.98 -48.14 20.96
C ASP A 6 -15.24 -47.24 21.14
N VAL A 7 -15.32 -46.50 22.26
CA VAL A 7 -16.48 -45.70 22.67
C VAL A 7 -16.07 -44.33 23.24
N ILE A 8 -16.77 -43.28 22.79
CA ILE A 8 -16.80 -41.97 23.47
C ILE A 8 -18.15 -41.82 24.17
N SER A 9 -18.15 -41.65 25.50
CA SER A 9 -19.31 -41.44 26.35
C SER A 9 -19.37 -40.01 26.89
N ILE A 10 -20.41 -39.27 26.50
CA ILE A 10 -20.74 -37.94 27.04
C ILE A 10 -22.02 -38.08 27.87
N PHE A 11 -22.09 -37.49 29.06
CA PHE A 11 -23.27 -37.57 29.93
C PHE A 11 -23.41 -36.33 30.81
N ASP A 12 -24.65 -36.03 31.23
CA ASP A 12 -24.96 -34.93 32.14
C ASP A 12 -26.14 -35.24 33.09
N THR A 13 -26.30 -34.37 34.08
CA THR A 13 -27.35 -34.38 35.13
C THR A 13 -28.44 -33.33 34.89
N GLY A 14 -28.52 -32.78 33.67
CA GLY A 14 -29.43 -31.71 33.26
C GLY A 14 -30.91 -32.12 33.19
N PRO A 15 -31.78 -31.32 32.54
CA PRO A 15 -33.22 -31.59 32.49
C PRO A 15 -33.60 -32.81 31.65
N GLY A 16 -32.72 -33.23 30.73
CA GLY A 16 -32.93 -34.40 29.86
C GLY A 16 -33.99 -34.22 28.77
N MET A 17 -34.37 -35.34 28.16
CA MET A 17 -35.35 -35.46 27.07
C MET A 17 -36.18 -36.73 27.24
N ASP A 18 -37.38 -36.75 26.65
CA ASP A 18 -38.30 -37.89 26.73
C ASP A 18 -39.12 -38.07 25.45
N GLY A 19 -40.32 -38.67 25.57
CA GLY A 19 -41.26 -38.90 24.46
C GLY A 19 -42.41 -37.88 24.36
N SER A 20 -42.40 -36.79 25.14
CA SER A 20 -43.35 -35.68 25.03
C SER A 20 -43.08 -34.84 23.77
N ASP A 21 -44.06 -34.10 23.27
CA ASP A 21 -43.84 -33.17 22.16
C ASP A 21 -43.00 -31.95 22.55
N GLU A 22 -42.89 -31.62 23.84
CA GLU A 22 -42.07 -30.51 24.33
C GLU A 22 -40.58 -30.91 24.38
N HIS A 23 -40.24 -31.91 25.19
CA HIS A 23 -38.88 -32.39 25.44
C HIS A 23 -38.46 -33.57 24.54
N CYS A 24 -39.10 -33.72 23.37
CA CYS A 24 -38.96 -34.87 22.48
C CYS A 24 -37.51 -35.19 22.08
N ILE A 25 -37.02 -36.38 22.47
CA ILE A 25 -35.68 -36.88 22.08
C ILE A 25 -35.48 -36.94 20.55
N VAL A 26 -36.55 -37.09 19.77
CA VAL A 26 -36.50 -37.12 18.30
C VAL A 26 -36.07 -35.76 17.73
N LYS A 27 -36.33 -34.64 18.43
CA LYS A 27 -35.83 -33.31 18.02
C LYS A 27 -34.31 -33.22 18.08
N TRP A 28 -33.62 -34.08 18.85
CA TRP A 28 -32.16 -34.14 18.85
C TRP A 28 -31.62 -34.73 17.54
N GLY A 29 -32.26 -35.80 17.03
CA GLY A 29 -31.88 -36.45 15.77
C GLY A 29 -32.36 -35.75 14.51
N LYS A 30 -33.42 -34.94 14.60
CA LYS A 30 -34.02 -34.26 13.45
C LYS A 30 -33.21 -33.02 13.05
N MET A 31 -32.47 -33.13 11.95
CA MET A 31 -31.76 -32.01 11.33
C MET A 31 -32.67 -30.77 11.19
N GLY A 32 -32.16 -29.62 11.64
CA GLY A 32 -32.85 -28.32 11.58
C GLY A 32 -33.66 -27.96 12.84
N ALA A 33 -33.92 -28.92 13.74
CA ALA A 33 -34.67 -28.70 14.98
C ALA A 33 -33.75 -28.18 16.11
N SER A 34 -34.16 -27.10 16.79
CA SER A 34 -33.37 -26.50 17.87
C SER A 34 -34.26 -25.78 18.88
N LEU A 35 -34.43 -26.35 20.07
CA LEU A 35 -35.24 -25.75 21.15
C LEU A 35 -34.73 -24.37 21.58
N HIS A 36 -33.41 -24.16 21.63
CA HIS A 36 -32.82 -22.88 22.05
C HIS A 36 -33.05 -21.74 21.03
N ARG A 37 -33.67 -21.99 19.87
CA ARG A 37 -33.92 -20.94 18.85
C ARG A 37 -34.92 -19.89 19.35
N SER A 38 -35.96 -20.29 20.09
CA SER A 38 -36.91 -19.37 20.73
C SER A 38 -36.33 -18.66 21.96
N LEU A 39 -35.37 -19.29 22.64
CA LEU A 39 -34.69 -18.71 23.80
C LEU A 39 -33.60 -17.69 23.42
N ARG A 40 -33.33 -17.49 22.11
CA ARG A 40 -32.26 -16.60 21.63
C ARG A 40 -32.38 -15.18 22.19
N GLU A 41 -33.59 -14.61 22.18
CA GLU A 41 -33.83 -13.22 22.60
C GLU A 41 -33.53 -13.01 24.09
N GLN A 42 -33.69 -14.05 24.91
CA GLN A 42 -33.36 -14.05 26.35
C GLN A 42 -31.84 -14.04 26.63
N ALA A 43 -31.02 -14.32 25.61
CA ALA A 43 -29.55 -14.28 25.68
C ALA A 43 -28.94 -13.07 24.93
N ILE A 44 -29.76 -12.06 24.60
CA ILE A 44 -29.29 -10.75 24.13
C ILE A 44 -29.20 -9.81 25.34
N GLY A 45 -28.06 -9.13 25.51
CA GLY A 45 -27.76 -8.38 26.73
C GLY A 45 -27.32 -9.28 27.89
N GLY A 46 -27.62 -8.84 29.13
CA GLY A 46 -27.06 -9.41 30.34
C GLY A 46 -25.67 -8.85 30.67
N ARG A 47 -24.96 -9.49 31.62
CA ARG A 47 -23.59 -9.10 31.99
C ARG A 47 -22.56 -9.94 31.23
N PRO A 48 -21.46 -9.34 30.74
CA PRO A 48 -20.26 -10.10 30.34
C PRO A 48 -19.77 -10.97 31.52
N PRO A 49 -19.25 -12.19 31.29
CA PRO A 49 -18.92 -12.82 30.00
C PRO A 49 -20.11 -13.50 29.27
N TYR A 50 -21.35 -13.14 29.60
CA TYR A 50 -22.59 -13.57 28.96
C TYR A 50 -22.87 -15.09 29.08
N LEU A 51 -22.80 -15.63 30.30
CA LEU A 51 -22.92 -17.07 30.60
C LEU A 51 -24.36 -17.63 30.48
N THR A 52 -24.99 -17.45 29.32
CA THR A 52 -26.29 -18.04 28.99
C THR A 52 -26.10 -19.19 27.97
N PRO A 53 -26.22 -20.47 28.37
CA PRO A 53 -25.81 -21.63 27.54
C PRO A 53 -26.77 -21.96 26.36
N PHE A 54 -27.46 -20.97 25.80
CA PHE A 54 -28.37 -21.09 24.66
C PHE A 54 -27.63 -21.20 23.32
N PHE A 55 -26.69 -22.15 23.24
CA PHE A 55 -25.85 -22.40 22.06
C PHE A 55 -26.59 -22.98 20.84
N GLY A 56 -27.87 -23.33 20.96
CA GLY A 56 -28.64 -24.02 19.91
C GLY A 56 -29.32 -23.02 18.97
N MET A 57 -28.95 -23.05 17.69
CA MET A 57 -29.50 -22.13 16.68
C MET A 57 -29.97 -22.91 15.43
N PHE A 58 -29.05 -23.66 14.82
CA PHE A 58 -29.28 -24.31 13.53
C PHE A 58 -29.96 -25.68 13.63
N GLY A 59 -29.69 -26.47 14.67
CA GLY A 59 -30.28 -27.81 14.84
C GLY A 59 -29.56 -28.95 14.12
N TYR A 60 -28.25 -28.83 13.89
CA TYR A 60 -27.44 -29.87 13.24
C TYR A 60 -26.31 -30.43 14.14
N GLY A 61 -25.93 -29.70 15.19
CA GLY A 61 -24.65 -29.91 15.88
C GLY A 61 -24.47 -31.29 16.55
N GLY A 62 -25.48 -31.79 17.27
CA GLY A 62 -25.41 -33.09 17.94
C GLY A 62 -25.25 -34.27 16.96
N PRO A 63 -26.19 -34.44 16.01
CA PRO A 63 -26.10 -35.49 14.99
C PRO A 63 -24.85 -35.40 14.12
N LEU A 64 -24.47 -34.21 13.65
CA LEU A 64 -23.28 -34.07 12.81
C LEU A 64 -22.00 -34.37 13.60
N ALA A 65 -21.87 -33.92 14.85
CA ALA A 65 -20.71 -34.24 15.67
C ALA A 65 -20.59 -35.75 15.95
N SER A 66 -21.70 -36.44 16.24
CA SER A 66 -21.66 -37.87 16.51
C SER A 66 -21.28 -38.71 15.28
N MET A 67 -21.81 -38.35 14.09
CA MET A 67 -21.44 -38.98 12.81
C MET A 67 -20.09 -38.51 12.27
N GLN A 68 -19.55 -37.39 12.76
CA GLN A 68 -18.19 -36.95 12.45
C GLN A 68 -17.14 -37.67 13.30
N LEU A 69 -17.44 -37.94 14.57
CA LEU A 69 -16.53 -38.64 15.49
C LEU A 69 -16.50 -40.16 15.28
N GLY A 70 -17.66 -40.81 15.08
CA GLY A 70 -17.77 -42.28 14.93
C GLY A 70 -18.67 -42.75 13.79
N ARG A 71 -19.12 -44.00 13.84
CA ARG A 71 -20.05 -44.60 12.83
C ARG A 71 -21.48 -44.82 13.33
N HIS A 72 -21.65 -45.01 14.63
CA HIS A 72 -22.94 -45.26 15.26
C HIS A 72 -23.04 -44.43 16.55
N ALA A 73 -24.22 -43.94 16.90
CA ALA A 73 -24.44 -43.20 18.13
C ALA A 73 -25.75 -43.61 18.81
N LEU A 74 -25.68 -43.86 20.12
CA LEU A 74 -26.84 -44.05 20.98
C LEU A 74 -27.04 -42.80 21.82
N VAL A 75 -28.25 -42.25 21.82
CA VAL A 75 -28.64 -41.15 22.71
C VAL A 75 -29.70 -41.67 23.66
N SER A 76 -29.37 -41.80 24.94
CA SER A 76 -30.29 -42.24 25.99
C SER A 76 -30.61 -41.08 26.92
N SER A 77 -31.89 -40.85 27.21
CA SER A 77 -32.31 -39.75 28.10
C SER A 77 -33.62 -40.03 28.84
N LYS A 78 -33.80 -39.32 29.95
CA LYS A 78 -35.01 -39.24 30.77
C LYS A 78 -35.18 -37.78 31.22
N THR A 79 -36.41 -37.26 31.22
CA THR A 79 -36.77 -36.08 32.04
C THR A 79 -36.86 -36.48 33.51
N LYS A 80 -36.77 -35.52 34.44
CA LYS A 80 -36.82 -35.79 35.90
C LYS A 80 -38.08 -36.57 36.32
N ASP A 81 -39.21 -36.27 35.72
CA ASP A 81 -40.51 -36.89 36.01
C ASP A 81 -40.74 -38.21 35.25
N SER A 82 -39.92 -38.51 34.23
CA SER A 82 -40.05 -39.72 33.42
C SER A 82 -39.44 -40.95 34.11
N ARG A 83 -40.30 -41.87 34.53
CA ARG A 83 -39.92 -43.25 34.94
C ARG A 83 -39.44 -44.15 33.79
N LYS A 84 -39.23 -43.61 32.58
CA LYS A 84 -38.77 -44.32 31.36
C LYS A 84 -37.53 -43.65 30.80
N VAL A 85 -36.55 -44.46 30.39
CA VAL A 85 -35.43 -44.00 29.55
C VAL A 85 -35.81 -44.24 28.09
N TYR A 86 -35.65 -43.20 27.27
CA TYR A 86 -35.85 -43.24 25.84
C TYR A 86 -34.48 -43.32 25.15
N THR A 87 -34.32 -44.23 24.20
CA THR A 87 -33.07 -44.36 23.43
C THR A 87 -33.33 -44.16 21.95
N LEU A 88 -32.64 -43.17 21.38
CA LEU A 88 -32.58 -42.90 19.95
C LEU A 88 -31.30 -43.53 19.39
N HIS A 89 -31.45 -44.33 18.33
CA HIS A 89 -30.33 -44.93 17.60
C HIS A 89 -30.07 -44.14 16.32
N LEU A 90 -28.86 -43.59 16.17
CA LEU A 90 -28.37 -43.06 14.89
C LEU A 90 -27.28 -44.00 14.34
N ASP A 91 -27.44 -44.39 13.08
CA ASP A 91 -26.50 -45.23 12.36
C ASP A 91 -26.19 -44.56 11.02
N ARG A 92 -24.90 -44.42 10.69
CA ARG A 92 -24.46 -43.71 9.48
C ARG A 92 -24.97 -44.36 8.20
N GLU A 93 -24.98 -45.68 8.12
CA GLU A 93 -25.33 -46.40 6.89
C GLU A 93 -26.86 -46.48 6.74
N ALA A 94 -27.60 -46.59 7.85
CA ALA A 94 -29.06 -46.43 7.84
C ALA A 94 -29.49 -45.02 7.35
N LEU A 95 -28.81 -43.97 7.84
CA LEU A 95 -29.05 -42.59 7.41
C LEU A 95 -28.71 -42.35 5.93
N LEU A 96 -27.68 -43.02 5.38
CA LEU A 96 -27.31 -42.93 3.97
C LEU A 96 -28.23 -43.73 3.04
N THR A 97 -28.79 -44.85 3.51
CA THR A 97 -29.74 -45.68 2.75
C THR A 97 -31.19 -45.21 2.83
N GLY A 98 -31.47 -44.11 3.55
CA GLY A 98 -32.84 -43.61 3.76
C GLY A 98 -33.68 -44.46 4.71
N SER A 99 -33.05 -45.36 5.48
CA SER A 99 -33.72 -46.20 6.47
C SER A 99 -34.10 -45.37 7.72
N ASN A 100 -35.36 -45.46 8.15
CA ASN A 100 -35.85 -44.72 9.32
C ASN A 100 -35.04 -45.04 10.61
N SER A 101 -34.70 -44.01 11.38
CA SER A 101 -34.03 -44.17 12.67
C SER A 101 -34.99 -44.74 13.73
N ASN A 102 -34.60 -45.88 14.30
CA ASN A 102 -35.46 -46.62 15.23
C ASN A 102 -35.36 -46.07 16.67
N ILE A 103 -36.51 -45.76 17.26
CA ILE A 103 -36.63 -45.32 18.65
C ILE A 103 -36.95 -46.53 19.53
N GLN A 104 -36.09 -46.86 20.48
CA GLN A 104 -36.33 -47.95 21.44
C GLN A 104 -36.76 -47.40 22.81
N LYS A 105 -37.74 -48.05 23.43
CA LYS A 105 -38.27 -47.72 24.77
C LYS A 105 -37.91 -48.88 25.71
N LYS A 106 -37.14 -48.63 26.77
CA LYS A 106 -36.73 -49.64 27.75
C LYS A 106 -37.18 -49.28 29.16
N ARG A 107 -37.48 -50.28 29.99
CA ARG A 107 -37.62 -50.12 31.46
C ARG A 107 -36.24 -50.31 32.11
N ARG A 108 -36.04 -49.69 33.28
CA ARG A 108 -34.74 -49.57 33.96
C ARG A 108 -34.19 -50.94 34.41
N GLY A 109 -33.00 -51.31 33.92
CA GLY A 109 -32.01 -52.04 34.72
C GLY A 109 -31.18 -51.03 35.52
N SER A 110 -30.55 -51.45 36.62
CA SER A 110 -30.01 -50.51 37.62
C SER A 110 -28.85 -49.63 37.10
N ASP A 111 -28.49 -48.64 37.94
CA ASP A 111 -27.18 -47.98 37.99
C ASP A 111 -26.83 -47.06 36.80
N SER A 112 -27.61 -45.98 36.68
CA SER A 112 -27.10 -44.69 36.21
C SER A 112 -27.97 -43.53 36.72
N ASP A 113 -27.31 -42.48 37.19
CA ASP A 113 -27.96 -41.27 37.72
C ASP A 113 -28.03 -40.12 36.71
N SER A 114 -27.23 -40.18 35.64
CA SER A 114 -27.30 -39.27 34.48
C SER A 114 -28.72 -39.17 33.91
N ASN A 115 -29.12 -37.95 33.52
CA ASN A 115 -30.39 -37.65 32.85
C ASN A 115 -30.26 -37.68 31.32
N TRP A 116 -29.06 -37.48 30.81
CA TRP A 116 -28.73 -37.57 29.39
C TRP A 116 -27.37 -38.26 29.21
N LYS A 117 -27.27 -39.14 28.21
CA LYS A 117 -26.05 -39.84 27.81
C LYS A 117 -26.01 -40.01 26.29
N VAL A 118 -24.84 -39.77 25.69
CA VAL A 118 -24.52 -40.07 24.30
C VAL A 118 -23.31 -40.98 24.23
N GLU A 119 -23.44 -42.09 23.52
CA GLU A 119 -22.38 -43.07 23.31
C GLU A 119 -22.09 -43.15 21.82
N ILE A 120 -20.88 -42.78 21.41
CA ILE A 120 -20.42 -42.75 20.02
C ILE A 120 -19.45 -43.93 19.83
N PHE A 121 -19.82 -44.86 18.95
CA PHE A 121 -19.11 -46.13 18.75
C PHE A 121 -18.23 -46.08 17.50
N LYS A 122 -17.08 -46.77 17.58
CA LYS A 122 -16.06 -46.86 16.52
C LYS A 122 -15.54 -45.47 16.13
N PRO A 123 -14.84 -44.76 17.05
CA PRO A 123 -14.24 -43.46 16.73
C PRO A 123 -13.27 -43.59 15.54
N LYS A 124 -13.24 -42.57 14.68
CA LYS A 124 -12.47 -42.61 13.42
C LYS A 124 -10.95 -42.51 13.61
N SER A 125 -10.51 -42.02 14.76
CA SER A 125 -9.11 -41.84 15.14
C SER A 125 -8.98 -41.93 16.65
N LYS A 126 -7.81 -42.35 17.17
CA LYS A 126 -7.49 -42.16 18.59
C LYS A 126 -7.40 -40.66 18.89
N LEU A 127 -7.79 -40.28 20.11
CA LEU A 127 -7.73 -38.90 20.58
C LEU A 127 -6.64 -38.78 21.65
N ASP A 128 -5.78 -37.78 21.52
CA ASP A 128 -4.88 -37.37 22.61
C ASP A 128 -5.73 -36.75 23.73
N ILE A 129 -5.72 -37.40 24.89
CA ILE A 129 -6.54 -37.00 26.04
C ILE A 129 -6.06 -35.68 26.66
N SER A 130 -4.74 -35.41 26.66
CA SER A 130 -4.16 -34.18 27.21
C SER A 130 -4.52 -32.98 26.34
N GLN A 131 -4.32 -33.10 25.02
CA GLN A 131 -4.74 -32.06 24.08
C GLN A 131 -6.26 -31.85 24.11
N LEU A 132 -7.05 -32.91 24.27
CA LEU A 132 -8.51 -32.83 24.36
C LEU A 132 -8.94 -32.11 25.65
N GLN A 133 -8.28 -32.38 26.77
CA GLN A 133 -8.48 -31.67 28.04
C GLN A 133 -8.18 -30.18 27.89
N CYS A 134 -6.99 -29.82 27.40
CA CYS A 134 -6.58 -28.41 27.19
C CYS A 134 -7.55 -27.68 26.24
N LYS A 135 -7.90 -28.27 25.10
CA LYS A 135 -8.83 -27.68 24.12
C LYS A 135 -10.25 -27.53 24.67
N LEU A 136 -10.73 -28.46 25.51
CA LEU A 136 -12.03 -28.30 26.18
C LEU A 136 -11.99 -27.24 27.28
N LYS A 137 -10.90 -27.13 28.04
CA LYS A 137 -10.69 -26.04 29.01
C LYS A 137 -10.72 -24.69 28.31
N ASP A 138 -9.96 -24.49 27.24
CA ASP A 138 -9.95 -23.23 26.48
C ASP A 138 -11.36 -22.86 25.96
N ILE A 139 -12.06 -23.84 25.37
CA ILE A 139 -13.39 -23.62 24.79
C ILE A 139 -14.41 -23.22 25.85
N TYR A 140 -14.40 -23.85 27.02
CA TYR A 140 -15.39 -23.65 28.07
C TYR A 140 -14.89 -22.84 29.28
N PHE A 141 -13.71 -22.22 29.20
CA PHE A 141 -13.01 -21.60 30.34
C PHE A 141 -13.94 -20.84 31.31
N PRO A 142 -14.77 -19.85 30.89
CA PRO A 142 -15.63 -19.09 31.82
C PRO A 142 -16.79 -19.89 32.46
N TYR A 143 -17.10 -21.09 31.98
CA TYR A 143 -18.03 -22.02 32.63
C TYR A 143 -17.33 -22.97 33.60
N ILE A 144 -16.01 -23.17 33.47
CA ILE A 144 -15.20 -24.04 34.32
C ILE A 144 -14.59 -23.21 35.46
N GLN A 145 -13.99 -22.06 35.14
CA GLN A 145 -13.35 -21.11 36.06
C GLN A 145 -13.69 -19.67 35.65
N CYS A 146 -14.31 -18.92 36.55
CA CYS A 146 -14.67 -17.51 36.36
C CYS A 146 -14.36 -16.69 37.62
N ASP A 147 -13.34 -15.85 37.56
CA ASP A 147 -12.95 -14.97 38.68
C ASP A 147 -13.77 -13.67 38.72
N GLU A 148 -14.23 -13.20 37.56
CA GLU A 148 -14.77 -11.84 37.39
C GLU A 148 -16.18 -11.63 37.96
N GLU A 149 -16.99 -12.69 38.09
CA GLU A 149 -18.30 -12.60 38.74
C GLU A 149 -18.20 -12.59 40.28
N SER A 150 -16.98 -12.78 40.83
CA SER A 150 -16.75 -12.97 42.26
C SER A 150 -16.51 -11.68 43.03
N LYS A 151 -17.54 -11.24 43.78
CA LYS A 151 -17.42 -10.15 44.76
C LYS A 151 -16.45 -10.43 45.92
N SER A 152 -15.98 -11.66 46.08
CA SER A 152 -15.10 -12.10 47.17
C SER A 152 -13.68 -12.49 46.71
N GLY A 153 -13.34 -12.27 45.44
CA GLY A 153 -12.02 -12.59 44.87
C GLY A 153 -11.73 -14.09 44.78
N LYS A 154 -12.74 -14.96 44.93
CA LYS A 154 -12.60 -16.42 44.78
C LYS A 154 -13.11 -16.86 43.41
N THR A 155 -12.33 -17.65 42.68
CA THR A 155 -12.77 -18.31 41.44
C THR A 155 -14.12 -19.01 41.64
N ILE A 156 -15.09 -18.69 40.79
CA ILE A 156 -16.37 -19.41 40.72
C ILE A 156 -16.22 -20.51 39.67
N THR A 157 -16.80 -21.68 39.95
CA THR A 157 -16.82 -22.84 39.03
C THR A 157 -18.26 -23.16 38.62
N PRO A 158 -18.85 -22.48 37.61
CA PRO A 158 -20.26 -22.66 37.25
C PRO A 158 -20.65 -24.09 36.85
N VAL A 159 -19.70 -24.86 36.30
CA VAL A 159 -19.88 -26.22 35.81
C VAL A 159 -18.61 -27.03 36.13
N ASN A 160 -18.70 -28.08 36.95
CA ASN A 160 -17.71 -29.16 36.93
C ASN A 160 -17.78 -29.81 35.54
N PHE A 161 -16.62 -29.94 34.89
CA PHE A 161 -16.50 -30.65 33.62
C PHE A 161 -15.30 -31.61 33.69
N GLU A 162 -15.58 -32.87 34.04
CA GLU A 162 -14.57 -33.95 34.01
C GLU A 162 -14.33 -34.54 32.60
N VAL A 163 -13.07 -34.90 32.31
CA VAL A 163 -12.65 -35.72 31.17
C VAL A 163 -11.76 -36.88 31.66
N ASN A 164 -12.20 -38.11 31.42
CA ASN A 164 -11.60 -39.35 31.92
C ASN A 164 -11.36 -39.38 33.45
N GLY A 165 -12.20 -38.69 34.22
CA GLY A 165 -12.11 -38.60 35.68
C GLY A 165 -11.22 -37.47 36.22
N VAL A 166 -10.67 -36.62 35.35
CA VAL A 166 -9.92 -35.40 35.72
C VAL A 166 -10.80 -34.17 35.49
N ASP A 167 -10.93 -33.29 36.49
CA ASP A 167 -11.65 -32.02 36.33
C ASP A 167 -10.82 -31.04 35.48
N LEU A 168 -11.43 -30.45 34.45
CA LEU A 168 -10.78 -29.43 33.62
C LEU A 168 -10.43 -28.15 34.40
N ALA A 169 -10.95 -27.95 35.61
CA ALA A 169 -10.48 -26.91 36.51
C ALA A 169 -8.99 -27.10 36.89
N GLU A 170 -8.53 -28.33 37.07
CA GLU A 170 -7.16 -28.66 37.53
C GLU A 170 -6.10 -28.62 36.41
N ILE A 171 -6.52 -28.69 35.15
CA ILE A 171 -5.62 -28.70 33.97
C ILE A 171 -4.95 -27.32 33.80
N GLU A 172 -3.62 -27.22 33.94
CA GLU A 172 -2.90 -25.96 33.71
C GLU A 172 -2.70 -25.60 32.22
N GLY A 173 -2.78 -26.58 31.32
CA GLY A 173 -2.53 -26.40 29.89
C GLY A 173 -3.69 -25.77 29.10
N GLY A 174 -3.37 -25.24 27.92
CA GLY A 174 -4.30 -24.56 27.01
C GLY A 174 -3.93 -23.10 26.75
N GLU A 175 -4.28 -22.55 25.58
CA GLU A 175 -3.91 -21.18 25.18
C GLU A 175 -4.44 -20.14 26.16
N ILE A 176 -5.65 -20.33 26.66
CA ILE A 176 -6.32 -19.38 27.56
C ILE A 176 -5.73 -19.46 28.97
N ALA A 177 -5.48 -20.67 29.46
CA ALA A 177 -4.83 -20.86 30.76
C ALA A 177 -3.41 -20.28 30.76
N ILE A 178 -2.60 -20.62 29.76
CA ILE A 178 -1.22 -20.15 29.62
C ILE A 178 -1.16 -18.64 29.37
N THR A 179 -2.05 -18.06 28.55
CA THR A 179 -2.07 -16.59 28.36
C THR A 179 -2.42 -15.85 29.65
N ASN A 180 -3.38 -16.32 30.44
CA ASN A 180 -3.74 -15.67 31.71
C ASN A 180 -2.58 -15.66 32.73
N VAL A 181 -1.68 -16.65 32.69
CA VAL A 181 -0.47 -16.71 33.55
C VAL A 181 0.62 -15.72 33.09
N HIS A 182 0.63 -15.33 31.82
CA HIS A 182 1.71 -14.54 31.21
C HIS A 182 1.33 -13.09 30.84
N SER A 183 0.09 -12.67 31.05
CA SER A 183 -0.32 -11.26 31.06
C SER A 183 0.28 -10.49 32.25
N CYS A 184 0.40 -9.16 32.14
CA CYS A 184 0.83 -8.33 33.27
C CYS A 184 -0.23 -8.28 34.39
N ASN A 185 0.22 -8.00 35.62
CA ASN A 185 -0.65 -7.64 36.75
C ASN A 185 -1.20 -6.19 36.65
N GLY A 186 -1.29 -5.63 35.44
CA GLY A 186 -1.78 -4.29 35.15
C GLY A 186 -3.28 -4.25 34.82
N PRO A 187 -3.90 -3.07 34.84
CA PRO A 187 -5.33 -2.93 34.53
C PRO A 187 -5.60 -3.17 33.04
N ASP A 188 -6.50 -4.10 32.73
CA ASP A 188 -7.00 -4.36 31.38
C ASP A 188 -7.64 -3.12 30.73
N PHE A 189 -7.48 -2.98 29.40
CA PHE A 189 -8.26 -2.02 28.62
C PHE A 189 -9.62 -2.62 28.24
N VAL A 190 -10.65 -2.33 29.05
CA VAL A 190 -12.00 -2.88 28.88
C VAL A 190 -12.92 -1.88 28.17
N LEU A 191 -13.61 -2.34 27.13
CA LEU A 191 -14.69 -1.61 26.44
C LEU A 191 -15.98 -2.40 26.48
N GLN A 192 -17.11 -1.70 26.62
CA GLN A 192 -18.44 -2.24 26.38
C GLN A 192 -19.00 -1.62 25.09
N LEU A 193 -19.43 -2.48 24.16
CA LEU A 193 -19.96 -2.09 22.86
C LEU A 193 -21.43 -2.48 22.77
N HIS A 194 -22.28 -1.51 22.42
CA HIS A 194 -23.68 -1.74 22.14
C HIS A 194 -23.97 -1.45 20.66
N PHE A 195 -24.37 -2.49 19.93
CA PHE A 195 -24.72 -2.43 18.51
C PHE A 195 -26.24 -2.38 18.35
N SER A 196 -26.70 -1.53 17.44
CA SER A 196 -28.10 -1.42 17.06
C SER A 196 -28.24 -1.25 15.55
N CYS A 197 -29.18 -1.97 14.94
CA CYS A 197 -29.50 -1.88 13.51
C CYS A 197 -31.02 -1.81 13.36
N LYS A 198 -31.52 -1.06 12.37
CA LYS A 198 -32.94 -1.09 12.01
C LYS A 198 -33.35 -2.49 11.54
N GLN A 199 -34.62 -2.84 11.69
CA GLN A 199 -35.19 -4.05 11.11
C GLN A 199 -36.24 -3.70 10.04
N ASP A 200 -35.98 -4.08 8.80
CA ASP A 200 -36.97 -3.93 7.70
C ASP A 200 -38.05 -5.02 7.84
N SER A 201 -39.07 -4.74 8.63
CA SER A 201 -40.18 -5.67 8.86
C SER A 201 -41.29 -5.49 7.82
N MET A 202 -41.35 -6.39 6.83
CA MET A 202 -42.48 -6.48 5.88
C MET A 202 -43.84 -6.84 6.54
N THR A 203 -43.87 -7.16 7.83
CA THR A 203 -45.08 -7.61 8.55
C THR A 203 -45.13 -7.11 10.01
N LYS A 204 -45.55 -5.86 10.22
CA LYS A 204 -46.22 -5.34 11.44
C LYS A 204 -46.73 -3.90 11.21
N SER A 205 -47.52 -3.37 12.13
CA SER A 205 -48.14 -2.03 12.06
C SER A 205 -47.11 -0.88 12.23
N PRO A 206 -47.43 0.35 11.79
CA PRO A 206 -46.42 1.43 11.62
C PRO A 206 -45.71 1.92 12.89
N ASP A 207 -46.32 1.76 14.06
CA ASP A 207 -45.95 2.50 15.28
C ASP A 207 -44.96 1.77 16.22
N SER A 208 -44.36 0.65 15.79
CA SER A 208 -43.28 -0.01 16.56
C SER A 208 -42.05 -0.29 15.69
N LYS A 209 -41.11 0.65 15.65
CA LYS A 209 -39.83 0.51 14.93
C LYS A 209 -38.90 -0.43 15.69
N ALA A 210 -38.94 -1.72 15.33
CA ALA A 210 -38.05 -2.73 15.89
C ALA A 210 -36.59 -2.45 15.49
N TYR A 211 -35.68 -2.51 16.47
CA TYR A 211 -34.24 -2.49 16.27
C TYR A 211 -33.67 -3.83 16.73
N ILE A 212 -32.86 -4.46 15.88
CA ILE A 212 -32.05 -5.61 16.30
C ILE A 212 -30.89 -5.05 17.12
N GLN A 213 -30.60 -5.68 18.26
CA GLN A 213 -29.49 -5.32 19.14
C GLN A 213 -28.50 -6.46 19.27
N ALA A 214 -27.25 -6.11 19.56
CA ALA A 214 -26.22 -7.05 20.01
C ALA A 214 -25.23 -6.32 20.93
N ASN A 215 -24.63 -7.04 21.87
CA ASN A 215 -23.70 -6.48 22.84
C ASN A 215 -22.39 -7.27 22.81
N ALA A 216 -21.28 -6.56 23.00
CA ALA A 216 -19.97 -7.17 23.14
C ALA A 216 -19.13 -6.48 24.21
N ARG A 217 -18.27 -7.24 24.90
CA ARG A 217 -17.16 -6.72 25.70
C ARG A 217 -15.85 -6.99 24.99
N LEU A 218 -14.96 -6.00 24.95
CA LEU A 218 -13.57 -6.17 24.56
C LEU A 218 -12.72 -6.02 25.83
N LYS A 219 -11.81 -6.95 26.09
CA LYS A 219 -10.85 -6.91 27.19
C LYS A 219 -9.45 -7.07 26.60
N CYS A 220 -8.66 -5.99 26.55
CA CYS A 220 -7.29 -6.06 26.06
C CYS A 220 -6.33 -6.20 27.23
N ALA A 221 -5.68 -7.37 27.32
CA ALA A 221 -4.61 -7.63 28.28
C ALA A 221 -3.26 -7.28 27.64
N TYR A 222 -2.33 -6.77 28.45
CA TYR A 222 -0.95 -6.48 28.06
C TYR A 222 -0.03 -7.63 28.50
N PHE A 223 0.99 -7.93 27.68
CA PHE A 223 1.88 -9.08 27.80
C PHE A 223 3.32 -8.55 27.73
N PRO A 224 3.94 -8.27 28.88
CA PRO A 224 5.15 -7.49 28.93
C PRO A 224 6.37 -8.29 28.43
N MET A 225 7.43 -7.54 28.12
CA MET A 225 8.78 -8.08 28.10
C MET A 225 9.28 -8.22 29.54
N VAL A 226 9.79 -9.40 29.89
CA VAL A 226 10.35 -9.69 31.23
C VAL A 226 11.66 -10.43 31.05
N GLU A 227 12.74 -9.97 31.71
CA GLU A 227 14.11 -10.49 31.53
C GLU A 227 14.59 -10.39 30.07
N GLY A 228 14.20 -9.32 29.37
CA GLY A 228 14.55 -9.11 27.95
C GLY A 228 13.91 -10.10 26.96
N LYS A 229 12.90 -10.88 27.38
CA LYS A 229 12.14 -11.82 26.54
C LYS A 229 10.65 -11.50 26.55
N GLU A 230 10.02 -11.51 25.38
CA GLU A 230 8.57 -11.28 25.22
C GLU A 230 7.76 -12.40 25.91
N ASN A 231 6.81 -12.07 26.79
CA ASN A 231 5.97 -13.09 27.43
C ASN A 231 5.12 -13.89 26.43
N ILE A 232 4.80 -13.34 25.26
CA ILE A 232 4.10 -14.08 24.17
C ILE A 232 4.99 -15.17 23.56
N GLU A 233 6.31 -15.03 23.58
CA GLU A 233 7.22 -16.10 23.17
C GLU A 233 7.26 -17.21 24.23
N LYS A 234 7.25 -16.84 25.53
CA LYS A 234 7.11 -17.80 26.65
C LYS A 234 5.79 -18.59 26.56
N ILE A 235 4.69 -17.94 26.15
CA ILE A 235 3.39 -18.58 25.88
C ILE A 235 3.48 -19.61 24.74
N LEU A 236 4.10 -19.24 23.61
CA LEU A 236 4.21 -20.12 22.45
C LEU A 236 5.09 -21.35 22.74
N GLU A 237 6.22 -21.15 23.42
CA GLU A 237 7.11 -22.23 23.86
C GLU A 237 6.41 -23.21 24.82
N ARG A 238 5.63 -22.70 25.79
CA ARG A 238 4.85 -23.56 26.69
C ARG A 238 3.72 -24.30 25.98
N LEU A 239 3.08 -23.67 24.99
CA LEU A 239 2.10 -24.38 24.16
C LEU A 239 2.75 -25.50 23.35
N GLU A 240 3.96 -25.30 22.81
CA GLU A 240 4.72 -26.33 22.11
C GLU A 240 5.14 -27.47 23.05
N SER A 241 5.62 -27.19 24.27
CA SER A 241 5.92 -28.24 25.27
C SER A 241 4.70 -29.03 25.70
N ASP A 242 3.54 -28.37 25.81
CA ASP A 242 2.29 -28.97 26.29
C ASP A 242 1.52 -29.69 25.14
N GLY A 243 2.15 -29.93 23.99
CA GLY A 243 1.57 -30.59 22.82
C GLY A 243 0.41 -29.81 22.16
N CYS A 244 0.24 -28.54 22.53
CA CYS A 244 -0.85 -27.66 22.13
C CYS A 244 -0.41 -26.52 21.20
N GLY A 245 0.84 -26.58 20.71
CA GLY A 245 1.46 -25.55 19.87
C GLY A 245 0.72 -25.28 18.56
N THR A 246 0.81 -24.04 18.10
CA THR A 246 0.36 -23.60 16.78
C THR A 246 1.59 -23.27 15.91
N SER A 247 1.42 -23.25 14.59
CA SER A 247 2.47 -22.77 13.67
C SER A 247 2.56 -21.23 13.63
N GLU A 248 2.22 -20.56 14.73
CA GLU A 248 2.28 -19.10 14.87
C GLU A 248 3.60 -18.71 15.56
N ASN A 249 4.17 -17.58 15.17
CA ASN A 249 5.29 -16.94 15.87
C ASN A 249 4.81 -15.65 16.55
N PHE A 250 5.69 -14.95 17.27
CA PHE A 250 5.34 -13.69 17.95
C PHE A 250 4.63 -12.66 17.06
N GLU A 251 4.99 -12.57 15.77
CA GLU A 251 4.45 -11.61 14.81
C GLU A 251 3.09 -12.05 14.23
N THR A 252 2.91 -13.35 13.99
CA THR A 252 1.69 -13.93 13.38
C THR A 252 0.64 -14.40 14.39
N TYR A 253 1.02 -14.56 15.67
CA TYR A 253 0.14 -15.02 16.75
C TYR A 253 -1.17 -14.23 16.83
N SER A 254 -2.30 -14.94 16.95
CA SER A 254 -3.62 -14.33 16.98
C SER A 254 -3.79 -13.35 18.15
N ARG A 255 -4.09 -12.09 17.79
CA ARG A 255 -4.22 -10.95 18.72
C ARG A 255 -5.65 -10.68 19.16
N VAL A 256 -6.61 -11.45 18.64
CA VAL A 256 -8.03 -11.35 18.97
C VAL A 256 -8.60 -12.78 19.08
N SER A 257 -9.09 -13.13 20.28
CA SER A 257 -9.77 -14.40 20.55
C SER A 257 -11.23 -14.13 20.92
N ILE A 258 -12.19 -14.80 20.27
CA ILE A 258 -13.63 -14.48 20.40
C ILE A 258 -14.39 -15.59 21.14
N ARG A 259 -15.15 -15.19 22.16
CA ARG A 259 -16.15 -15.98 22.87
C ARG A 259 -17.55 -15.51 22.49
N ARG A 260 -18.49 -16.45 22.35
CA ARG A 260 -19.92 -16.18 22.20
C ARG A 260 -20.69 -16.95 23.27
N LEU A 261 -21.39 -16.21 24.13
CA LEU A 261 -22.05 -16.74 25.33
C LEU A 261 -21.08 -17.54 26.22
N GLY A 262 -19.95 -16.93 26.61
CA GLY A 262 -18.83 -17.55 27.33
C GLY A 262 -17.98 -18.57 26.55
N ARG A 263 -18.54 -19.29 25.58
CA ARG A 263 -17.86 -20.36 24.83
C ARG A 263 -16.95 -19.80 23.72
N LEU A 264 -15.71 -20.26 23.64
CA LEU A 264 -14.75 -19.88 22.59
C LEU A 264 -15.24 -20.29 21.19
N LEU A 265 -14.86 -19.50 20.21
CA LEU A 265 -14.96 -19.77 18.77
C LEU A 265 -13.52 -20.04 18.27
N PRO A 266 -13.04 -21.30 18.20
CA PRO A 266 -11.62 -21.60 17.97
C PRO A 266 -11.06 -21.09 16.64
N ASP A 267 -11.87 -21.02 15.58
CA ASP A 267 -11.45 -20.53 14.26
C ASP A 267 -11.55 -18.98 14.19
N ALA A 268 -12.10 -18.32 15.21
CA ALA A 268 -12.20 -16.86 15.30
C ALA A 268 -10.89 -16.18 15.70
N ARG A 269 -9.75 -16.74 15.28
CA ARG A 269 -8.42 -16.12 15.39
C ARG A 269 -8.38 -14.93 14.45
N TRP A 270 -8.50 -13.71 14.98
CA TRP A 270 -8.37 -12.50 14.15
C TRP A 270 -7.03 -11.79 14.43
N ALA A 271 -6.57 -11.01 13.45
CA ALA A 271 -5.55 -10.00 13.67
C ALA A 271 -6.11 -8.83 14.51
N ARG A 272 -5.24 -7.88 14.88
CA ARG A 272 -5.62 -6.64 15.58
C ARG A 272 -6.81 -5.93 14.92
N LEU A 273 -7.70 -5.39 15.75
CA LEU A 273 -8.78 -4.51 15.28
C LEU A 273 -8.22 -3.15 14.83
N PRO A 274 -8.85 -2.42 13.90
CA PRO A 274 -8.30 -1.18 13.34
C PRO A 274 -8.01 -0.04 14.33
N PHE A 275 -8.67 0.01 15.50
CA PHE A 275 -8.32 0.97 16.55
C PHE A 275 -6.99 0.64 17.25
N MET A 276 -6.53 -0.62 17.15
CA MET A 276 -5.30 -1.12 17.75
C MET A 276 -4.08 -0.97 16.81
N GLU A 277 -4.19 -0.26 15.69
CA GLU A 277 -3.15 -0.19 14.66
C GLU A 277 -2.70 1.25 14.30
N PHE A 278 -1.40 1.53 14.45
CA PHE A 278 -0.82 2.86 14.25
C PHE A 278 -0.17 3.04 12.87
N LYS A 279 -0.96 2.87 11.82
CA LYS A 279 -0.51 2.83 10.40
C LYS A 279 -0.08 4.18 9.78
N GLN A 280 -0.23 5.31 10.49
CA GLN A 280 -0.06 6.66 9.90
C GLN A 280 0.96 7.59 10.59
N LYS A 281 1.50 7.23 11.76
CA LYS A 281 2.39 8.12 12.53
C LYS A 281 3.88 7.92 12.16
N LYS A 282 4.66 9.01 12.20
CA LYS A 282 6.13 9.05 11.98
C LYS A 282 6.82 9.55 13.26
N GLY A 283 8.07 9.13 13.48
CA GLY A 283 8.89 9.49 14.67
C GLY A 283 8.93 8.40 15.74
N ASP A 284 9.86 8.50 16.69
CA ASP A 284 10.20 7.39 17.61
C ASP A 284 9.02 6.84 18.42
N LYS A 285 8.13 7.71 18.92
CA LYS A 285 6.89 7.25 19.60
C LYS A 285 6.01 6.35 18.72
N ALA A 286 6.03 6.54 17.40
CA ALA A 286 5.29 5.70 16.47
C ALA A 286 5.96 4.34 16.22
N ASP A 287 7.29 4.25 16.32
CA ASP A 287 8.00 2.97 16.23
C ASP A 287 7.85 2.16 17.53
N LEU A 288 7.90 2.82 18.69
CA LEU A 288 7.57 2.22 19.99
C LEU A 288 6.13 1.67 20.03
N LEU A 289 5.13 2.49 19.66
CA LEU A 289 3.73 2.08 19.64
C LEU A 289 3.46 0.86 18.75
N LYS A 290 4.21 0.65 17.66
CA LYS A 290 4.08 -0.57 16.82
C LYS A 290 4.52 -1.83 17.57
N ILE A 291 5.59 -1.73 18.35
CA ILE A 291 6.14 -2.83 19.17
C ILE A 291 5.19 -3.13 20.32
N CYS A 292 4.72 -2.11 21.04
CA CYS A 292 3.80 -2.34 22.15
C CYS A 292 2.41 -2.85 21.68
N CYS A 293 2.00 -2.59 20.43
CA CYS A 293 0.87 -3.29 19.79
C CYS A 293 1.13 -4.77 19.47
N LEU A 294 2.37 -5.26 19.55
CA LEU A 294 2.73 -6.69 19.59
C LEU A 294 2.85 -7.22 21.03
N ARG A 295 2.60 -6.40 22.06
CA ARG A 295 2.49 -6.79 23.48
C ARG A 295 1.04 -6.82 23.98
N VAL A 296 0.04 -6.86 23.08
CA VAL A 296 -1.40 -6.91 23.45
C VAL A 296 -2.11 -8.13 22.81
N LYS A 297 -3.05 -8.72 23.54
CA LYS A 297 -4.08 -9.65 23.04
C LYS A 297 -5.46 -9.18 23.53
N CYS A 298 -6.45 -9.19 22.66
CA CYS A 298 -7.83 -8.78 22.96
C CYS A 298 -8.74 -10.00 23.04
N PHE A 299 -9.46 -10.13 24.15
CA PHE A 299 -10.53 -11.09 24.33
C PHE A 299 -11.86 -10.39 24.03
N ILE A 300 -12.59 -10.90 23.04
CA ILE A 300 -13.91 -10.39 22.66
C ILE A 300 -14.95 -11.36 23.18
N GLU A 301 -15.97 -10.87 23.88
CA GLU A 301 -17.12 -11.65 24.31
C GLU A 301 -18.37 -11.08 23.67
N THR A 302 -19.23 -11.94 23.14
CA THR A 302 -20.45 -11.54 22.41
C THR A 302 -21.69 -12.22 22.98
N ASP A 303 -22.79 -11.48 23.02
CA ASP A 303 -24.11 -12.00 23.37
C ASP A 303 -24.76 -12.79 22.21
N ALA A 304 -26.04 -13.17 22.36
CA ALA A 304 -26.75 -13.91 21.32
C ALA A 304 -27.19 -13.07 20.10
N GLY A 305 -27.00 -11.75 20.13
CA GLY A 305 -27.24 -10.86 19.00
C GLY A 305 -26.24 -11.11 17.86
N PHE A 306 -25.00 -11.47 18.20
CA PHE A 306 -24.03 -11.96 17.23
C PHE A 306 -24.40 -13.36 16.72
N ASN A 307 -24.34 -13.55 15.40
CA ASN A 307 -24.56 -14.85 14.75
C ASN A 307 -23.23 -15.61 14.65
N PRO A 308 -23.15 -16.89 15.08
CA PRO A 308 -22.03 -17.76 14.75
C PRO A 308 -22.22 -18.40 13.37
N THR A 309 -21.14 -18.98 12.85
CA THR A 309 -21.15 -19.97 11.75
C THR A 309 -21.93 -21.24 12.13
N PRO A 310 -22.41 -22.06 11.16
CA PRO A 310 -23.12 -23.32 11.44
C PRO A 310 -22.33 -24.31 12.31
N SER A 311 -21.00 -24.37 12.14
CA SER A 311 -20.05 -25.14 12.96
C SER A 311 -19.92 -24.61 14.39
N LYS A 312 -20.26 -23.34 14.63
CA LYS A 312 -19.99 -22.57 15.85
C LYS A 312 -18.49 -22.51 16.20
N THR A 313 -17.66 -22.34 15.18
CA THR A 313 -16.22 -22.18 15.31
C THR A 313 -15.73 -20.77 14.95
N ASN A 314 -16.49 -20.01 14.16
CA ASN A 314 -16.26 -18.58 13.89
C ASN A 314 -17.55 -17.74 13.98
N LEU A 315 -17.45 -16.40 13.97
CA LEU A 315 -18.61 -15.51 13.77
C LEU A 315 -19.04 -15.49 12.28
N ALA A 316 -20.32 -15.21 12.02
CA ALA A 316 -20.86 -15.19 10.66
C ALA A 316 -20.41 -13.92 9.90
N HIS A 317 -19.52 -14.11 8.92
CA HIS A 317 -18.82 -13.02 8.20
C HIS A 317 -19.72 -11.93 7.59
N HIS A 318 -20.94 -12.29 7.17
CA HIS A 318 -21.91 -11.37 6.53
C HIS A 318 -22.92 -10.75 7.51
N SER A 319 -22.78 -10.99 8.81
CA SER A 319 -23.58 -10.32 9.83
C SER A 319 -23.11 -8.86 9.98
N PRO A 320 -23.99 -7.84 9.82
CA PRO A 320 -23.57 -6.43 9.91
C PRO A 320 -22.83 -6.10 11.21
N PHE A 321 -23.26 -6.65 12.35
CA PHE A 321 -22.55 -6.49 13.62
C PHE A 321 -21.15 -7.12 13.63
N THR A 322 -20.94 -8.24 12.93
CA THR A 322 -19.61 -8.88 12.82
C THR A 322 -18.68 -8.07 11.92
N THR A 323 -19.20 -7.52 10.82
CA THR A 323 -18.46 -6.61 9.94
C THR A 323 -18.07 -5.32 10.67
N SER A 324 -19.02 -4.64 11.30
CA SER A 324 -18.77 -3.40 12.02
C SER A 324 -17.91 -3.57 13.28
N LEU A 325 -17.97 -4.73 13.95
CA LEU A 325 -17.03 -5.11 15.02
C LEU A 325 -15.60 -5.29 14.47
N ARG A 326 -15.44 -5.98 13.33
CA ARG A 326 -14.14 -6.16 12.68
C ARG A 326 -13.56 -4.83 12.16
N ASN A 327 -14.40 -3.90 11.74
CA ASN A 327 -14.02 -2.58 11.25
C ASN A 327 -13.80 -1.53 12.37
N LEU A 328 -13.96 -1.90 13.66
CA LEU A 328 -13.93 -0.96 14.78
C LEU A 328 -12.61 -0.16 14.82
N GLY A 329 -12.71 1.14 14.54
CA GLY A 329 -11.58 2.07 14.45
C GLY A 329 -11.30 2.62 13.05
N ASN A 330 -11.87 2.05 12.00
CA ASN A 330 -11.91 2.69 10.68
C ASN A 330 -12.99 3.78 10.63
N GLN A 331 -12.97 4.60 9.57
CA GLN A 331 -14.17 5.36 9.20
C GLN A 331 -15.21 4.38 8.62
N PRO A 332 -16.52 4.57 8.88
CA PRO A 332 -17.55 3.68 8.37
C PRO A 332 -17.53 3.61 6.85
N LEU A 333 -17.62 2.41 6.28
CA LEU A 333 -17.79 2.23 4.85
C LEU A 333 -19.19 2.67 4.43
N GLU A 334 -19.37 3.07 3.16
CA GLU A 334 -20.66 3.58 2.69
C GLU A 334 -21.82 2.59 2.79
N ASN A 335 -21.51 1.30 2.91
CA ASN A 335 -22.46 0.20 3.06
C ASN A 335 -22.82 -0.10 4.54
N GLU A 336 -22.17 0.54 5.51
CA GLU A 336 -22.40 0.31 6.96
C GLU A 336 -23.38 1.32 7.59
N LYS A 337 -24.01 2.19 6.79
CA LYS A 337 -24.79 3.37 7.22
C LYS A 337 -25.97 3.11 8.18
N ASP A 338 -26.42 1.86 8.33
CA ASP A 338 -27.53 1.48 9.22
C ASP A 338 -27.13 0.83 10.56
N VAL A 339 -25.85 0.49 10.77
CA VAL A 339 -25.36 -0.04 12.05
C VAL A 339 -24.82 1.08 12.93
N ARG A 340 -25.44 1.30 14.09
CA ARG A 340 -24.98 2.24 15.11
C ARG A 340 -24.28 1.49 16.25
N ILE A 341 -22.98 1.74 16.40
CA ILE A 341 -22.19 1.30 17.55
C ILE A 341 -22.14 2.43 18.57
N LYS A 342 -22.42 2.14 19.84
CA LYS A 342 -22.05 2.98 20.99
C LYS A 342 -20.89 2.31 21.72
N ILE A 343 -19.89 3.10 22.10
CA ILE A 343 -18.64 2.65 22.71
C ILE A 343 -18.58 3.21 24.12
N TYR A 344 -18.41 2.36 25.13
CA TYR A 344 -18.33 2.77 26.53
C TYR A 344 -17.07 2.24 27.20
N ARG A 345 -16.48 3.06 28.06
CA ARG A 345 -15.38 2.71 28.98
C ARG A 345 -15.67 3.33 30.34
N ASP A 346 -15.59 2.56 31.41
CA ASP A 346 -15.83 3.02 32.79
C ASP A 346 -17.16 3.80 32.96
N GLY A 347 -18.19 3.39 32.20
CA GLY A 347 -19.50 4.05 32.11
C GLY A 347 -19.60 5.24 31.15
N ASN A 348 -18.46 5.84 30.75
CA ASN A 348 -18.40 7.00 29.87
C ASN A 348 -18.48 6.61 28.39
N HIS A 349 -19.19 7.40 27.58
CA HIS A 349 -19.33 7.16 26.14
C HIS A 349 -18.17 7.79 25.34
N LEU A 350 -17.48 6.98 24.53
CA LEU A 350 -16.29 7.40 23.77
C LEU A 350 -16.60 7.61 22.28
N THR A 351 -16.00 8.65 21.68
CA THR A 351 -15.86 8.74 20.21
C THR A 351 -14.69 7.87 19.72
N LEU A 352 -14.68 7.53 18.43
CA LEU A 352 -13.56 6.79 17.80
C LEU A 352 -12.21 7.51 17.92
N SER A 353 -12.19 8.83 18.09
CA SER A 353 -10.97 9.61 18.31
C SER A 353 -10.46 9.46 19.75
N GLN A 354 -11.36 9.58 20.74
CA GLN A 354 -11.03 9.35 22.15
C GLN A 354 -10.57 7.92 22.39
N LEU A 355 -11.28 6.92 21.84
CA LEU A 355 -10.90 5.51 21.92
C LEU A 355 -9.45 5.27 21.48
N LYS A 356 -9.04 5.81 20.32
CA LYS A 356 -7.67 5.66 19.83
C LYS A 356 -6.65 6.32 20.75
N LYS A 357 -6.93 7.55 21.20
CA LYS A 357 -6.02 8.28 22.11
C LYS A 357 -5.88 7.56 23.44
N GLU A 358 -6.98 7.15 24.06
CA GLU A 358 -6.97 6.43 25.34
C GLU A 358 -6.29 5.07 25.26
N TYR A 359 -6.39 4.38 24.12
CA TYR A 359 -5.68 3.13 23.88
C TYR A 359 -4.17 3.35 23.67
N GLU A 360 -3.75 4.45 22.99
CA GLU A 360 -2.34 4.88 22.93
C GLU A 360 -1.80 5.22 24.32
N ASP A 361 -2.51 6.06 25.07
CA ASP A 361 -2.12 6.51 26.41
C ASP A 361 -2.02 5.31 27.39
N TRP A 362 -2.93 4.34 27.30
CA TRP A 362 -2.88 3.08 28.08
C TRP A 362 -1.70 2.18 27.66
N ILE A 363 -1.49 1.94 26.36
CA ILE A 363 -0.36 1.11 25.88
C ILE A 363 0.99 1.67 26.37
N LEU A 364 1.17 2.99 26.32
CA LEU A 364 2.40 3.64 26.77
C LEU A 364 2.58 3.51 28.28
N GLN A 365 1.50 3.65 29.06
CA GLN A 365 1.54 3.42 30.52
C GLN A 365 1.83 1.96 30.88
N MET A 366 1.34 0.97 30.10
CA MET A 366 1.65 -0.44 30.37
C MET A 366 3.12 -0.75 30.07
N HIS A 367 3.65 -0.24 28.96
CA HIS A 367 5.09 -0.31 28.63
C HIS A 367 5.96 0.31 29.74
N GLU A 368 5.67 1.56 30.11
CA GLU A 368 6.41 2.32 31.12
C GLU A 368 6.36 1.70 32.54
N ARG A 369 5.38 0.83 32.83
CA ARG A 369 5.21 0.25 34.18
C ARG A 369 5.55 -1.23 34.28
N TYR A 370 5.49 -2.00 33.19
CA TYR A 370 5.57 -3.46 33.25
C TYR A 370 6.62 -4.08 32.31
N ASP A 371 7.19 -3.34 31.34
CA ASP A 371 8.26 -3.88 30.51
C ASP A 371 9.63 -3.73 31.18
N ASP A 372 10.33 -4.86 31.29
CA ASP A 372 11.73 -4.97 31.66
C ASP A 372 12.58 -5.27 30.40
N GLU A 373 13.03 -4.20 29.75
CA GLU A 373 14.16 -4.24 28.81
C GLU A 373 15.50 -3.91 29.52
N ALA A 374 15.47 -3.72 30.85
CA ALA A 374 16.51 -3.11 31.67
C ALA A 374 17.65 -4.08 32.04
N HIS A 375 17.39 -5.38 32.15
CA HIS A 375 18.38 -6.40 32.55
C HIS A 375 19.17 -7.03 31.37
N CYS A 376 19.23 -6.38 30.20
CA CYS A 376 19.90 -6.95 29.02
C CYS A 376 21.44 -6.79 28.98
N GLY A 377 22.05 -6.00 29.87
CA GLY A 377 23.51 -5.73 29.86
C GLY A 377 24.34 -6.88 30.44
N GLU A 378 25.52 -7.16 29.85
CA GLU A 378 26.45 -8.20 30.36
C GLU A 378 27.72 -7.65 31.05
N ASP A 379 27.98 -6.34 30.95
CA ASP A 379 29.09 -5.64 31.62
C ASP A 379 28.61 -4.57 32.61
N GLN A 380 29.45 -4.19 33.58
CA GLN A 380 29.14 -3.11 34.53
C GLN A 380 28.88 -1.79 33.78
N PRO A 381 27.72 -1.14 33.98
CA PRO A 381 27.37 0.07 33.24
C PRO A 381 28.16 1.28 33.71
N VAL A 382 28.50 2.17 32.77
CA VAL A 382 28.78 3.56 33.10
C VAL A 382 27.45 4.30 33.18
N LEU A 383 27.10 4.77 34.38
CA LEU A 383 25.94 5.65 34.58
C LEU A 383 26.22 7.02 33.94
N VAL A 384 25.19 7.59 33.31
CA VAL A 384 25.18 8.95 32.77
C VAL A 384 23.93 9.66 33.30
N VAL A 385 24.12 10.73 34.06
CA VAL A 385 23.05 11.49 34.73
C VAL A 385 22.72 12.75 33.93
N SER A 386 21.43 13.06 33.82
CA SER A 386 20.83 14.15 33.01
C SER A 386 21.52 14.36 31.64
N PRO A 387 21.55 13.36 30.74
CA PRO A 387 22.36 13.40 29.52
C PRO A 387 22.04 14.60 28.63
N ALA A 388 22.98 15.52 28.44
CA ALA A 388 22.76 16.83 27.80
C ALA A 388 22.08 16.79 26.42
N ASN A 389 22.20 15.69 25.69
CA ASN A 389 21.64 15.48 24.34
C ASN A 389 20.51 14.42 24.28
N LYS A 390 19.63 14.34 25.29
CA LYS A 390 18.50 13.36 25.35
C LYS A 390 17.74 13.19 24.04
N LYS A 391 17.47 14.28 23.32
CA LYS A 391 16.72 14.29 22.04
C LYS A 391 17.48 13.58 20.89
N ALA A 392 18.81 13.63 20.88
CA ALA A 392 19.65 12.96 19.88
C ALA A 392 19.93 11.49 20.27
N LEU A 393 20.14 11.24 21.57
CA LEU A 393 20.19 9.90 22.15
C LEU A 393 18.84 9.17 22.02
N ARG A 394 17.73 9.92 21.94
CA ARG A 394 16.33 9.48 21.86
C ARG A 394 15.90 8.67 23.09
N ILE A 395 16.16 9.26 24.25
CA ILE A 395 15.80 8.75 25.60
C ILE A 395 14.90 9.74 26.34
N SER A 396 14.18 9.22 27.34
CA SER A 396 13.24 9.92 28.23
C SER A 396 13.84 10.20 29.60
N SER A 397 14.49 9.20 30.21
CA SER A 397 14.91 9.20 31.62
C SER A 397 15.93 10.29 31.98
N GLU A 398 16.03 10.61 33.28
CA GLU A 398 17.15 11.37 33.87
C GLU A 398 18.42 10.54 34.05
N VAL A 399 18.34 9.21 34.03
CA VAL A 399 19.50 8.33 34.16
C VAL A 399 19.51 7.32 33.02
N ALA A 400 20.69 7.09 32.45
CA ALA A 400 20.92 6.02 31.50
C ALA A 400 22.20 5.24 31.82
N ARG A 401 22.17 3.93 31.61
CA ARG A 401 23.27 2.98 31.75
C ARG A 401 23.90 2.72 30.39
N VAL A 402 25.19 3.04 30.25
CA VAL A 402 25.98 2.80 29.04
C VAL A 402 26.76 1.50 29.20
N HIS A 403 26.48 0.53 28.34
CA HIS A 403 27.10 -0.79 28.31
C HIS A 403 27.94 -0.98 27.03
N LYS A 404 28.97 -1.84 27.08
CA LYS A 404 29.76 -2.28 25.92
C LYS A 404 29.28 -3.64 25.39
N SER A 405 28.48 -4.37 26.15
CA SER A 405 27.92 -5.67 25.77
C SER A 405 26.47 -5.84 26.23
N LEU A 406 25.64 -6.40 25.35
CA LEU A 406 24.21 -6.59 25.57
C LEU A 406 23.78 -7.95 25.02
N LYS A 407 23.06 -8.73 25.82
CA LYS A 407 22.48 -10.02 25.43
C LYS A 407 21.04 -9.82 24.94
N ARG A 408 20.72 -10.32 23.75
CA ARG A 408 19.37 -10.28 23.18
C ARG A 408 19.13 -11.48 22.27
N LYS A 409 17.95 -12.09 22.36
CA LYS A 409 17.60 -13.33 21.62
C LYS A 409 18.64 -14.45 21.79
N GLY A 410 19.22 -14.58 22.99
CA GLY A 410 20.29 -15.53 23.31
C GLY A 410 21.68 -15.18 22.77
N VAL A 411 21.80 -14.15 21.92
CA VAL A 411 23.06 -13.70 21.30
C VAL A 411 23.66 -12.54 22.09
N THR A 412 24.96 -12.60 22.38
CA THR A 412 25.72 -11.45 22.90
C THR A 412 26.16 -10.55 21.76
N TRP A 413 25.81 -9.26 21.85
CA TRP A 413 26.24 -8.20 20.95
C TRP A 413 27.27 -7.31 21.65
N LYS A 414 28.28 -6.79 20.93
CA LYS A 414 29.44 -6.10 21.53
C LYS A 414 29.84 -4.81 20.79
N CYS A 415 30.42 -3.88 21.55
CA CYS A 415 31.22 -2.77 21.03
C CYS A 415 32.28 -3.27 20.02
N GLY A 416 32.45 -2.54 18.91
CA GLY A 416 33.33 -2.90 17.79
C GLY A 416 32.73 -3.89 16.78
N GLN A 417 31.55 -4.48 17.05
CA GLN A 417 30.92 -5.44 16.15
C GLN A 417 30.40 -4.77 14.87
N LYS A 418 30.73 -5.36 13.72
CA LYS A 418 30.25 -4.98 12.39
C LYS A 418 28.79 -5.43 12.21
N ILE A 419 27.88 -4.52 11.88
CA ILE A 419 26.44 -4.80 11.69
C ILE A 419 25.86 -4.19 10.40
N LYS A 420 24.71 -4.71 10.00
CA LYS A 420 23.93 -4.35 8.80
C LYS A 420 22.47 -4.15 9.20
N LEU A 421 22.04 -2.89 9.18
CA LEU A 421 20.67 -2.47 9.41
C LEU A 421 19.90 -2.52 8.09
N LEU A 422 18.83 -3.31 8.03
CA LEU A 422 18.00 -3.46 6.83
C LEU A 422 17.13 -2.21 6.58
N ARG A 423 16.81 -1.96 5.31
CA ARG A 423 15.86 -0.92 4.90
C ARG A 423 14.52 -1.10 5.63
N GLY A 424 14.09 -0.08 6.35
CA GLY A 424 12.89 -0.14 7.21
C GLY A 424 13.15 -0.63 8.64
N ALA A 425 14.41 -0.59 9.11
CA ALA A 425 14.76 -0.86 10.51
C ALA A 425 14.23 0.21 11.48
N CYS A 426 14.57 1.48 11.28
CA CYS A 426 14.22 2.57 12.20
C CYS A 426 14.14 3.94 11.50
N ALA A 427 13.67 4.97 12.21
CA ALA A 427 13.73 6.37 11.79
C ALA A 427 15.19 6.83 11.47
N GLY A 428 15.51 6.87 10.17
CA GLY A 428 16.85 7.12 9.60
C GLY A 428 17.26 6.12 8.52
N VAL A 429 16.79 4.87 8.58
CA VAL A 429 17.19 3.75 7.69
C VAL A 429 16.04 3.40 6.73
N HIS A 430 15.63 4.35 5.89
CA HIS A 430 14.41 4.22 5.06
C HIS A 430 14.64 3.85 3.59
N ASN A 431 15.79 4.23 3.02
CA ASN A 431 15.99 4.17 1.57
C ASN A 431 16.88 2.98 1.17
N ASN A 432 17.94 2.72 1.92
CA ASN A 432 18.94 1.66 1.68
C ASN A 432 19.25 0.94 2.99
N ASN A 433 19.90 -0.23 2.89
CA ASN A 433 20.54 -0.87 4.04
C ASN A 433 21.75 -0.03 4.49
N VAL A 434 22.00 0.04 5.80
CA VAL A 434 23.12 0.78 6.40
C VAL A 434 24.07 -0.19 7.10
N TYR A 435 25.33 -0.21 6.68
CA TYR A 435 26.41 -0.89 7.41
C TYR A 435 26.95 0.06 8.48
N ALA A 436 27.12 -0.43 9.70
CA ALA A 436 27.57 0.35 10.85
C ALA A 436 28.40 -0.50 11.82
N THR A 437 29.20 0.14 12.66
CA THR A 437 29.89 -0.50 13.79
C THR A 437 29.14 -0.16 15.07
N ILE A 438 28.84 -1.15 15.92
CA ILE A 438 28.31 -0.90 17.27
C ILE A 438 29.39 -0.19 18.10
N GLU A 439 29.03 0.89 18.78
CA GLU A 439 29.93 1.63 19.66
C GLU A 439 29.51 1.47 21.13
N TYR A 440 28.22 1.62 21.45
CA TYR A 440 27.68 1.42 22.80
C TYR A 440 26.24 0.88 22.78
N PHE A 441 25.80 0.31 23.89
CA PHE A 441 24.38 0.12 24.20
C PHE A 441 23.97 1.10 25.31
N LEU A 442 22.72 1.54 25.25
CA LEU A 442 22.14 2.53 26.15
C LEU A 442 20.83 1.98 26.68
N LEU A 443 20.75 1.76 27.99
CA LEU A 443 19.54 1.34 28.69
C LEU A 443 19.06 2.51 29.54
N GLU A 444 17.78 2.87 29.45
CA GLU A 444 17.19 3.89 30.33
C GLU A 444 16.95 3.33 31.74
N GLY A 445 17.00 4.20 32.75
CA GLY A 445 16.78 3.83 34.15
C GLY A 445 17.97 3.16 34.82
N LEU A 446 17.83 2.91 36.12
CA LEU A 446 18.74 2.09 36.93
C LEU A 446 18.51 0.60 36.64
N GLU A 447 19.25 -0.25 37.34
CA GLU A 447 19.03 -1.69 37.35
C GLU A 447 17.86 -2.01 38.30
N GLY A 448 16.91 -2.85 37.87
CA GLY A 448 15.64 -3.08 38.57
C GLY A 448 14.51 -2.09 38.28
N ASP A 449 14.76 -0.96 37.60
CA ASP A 449 13.71 0.00 37.20
C ASP A 449 12.81 -0.60 36.08
N PRO A 450 11.48 -0.65 36.25
CA PRO A 450 10.56 -0.96 35.16
C PRO A 450 10.41 0.24 34.21
N GLY A 451 10.28 -0.03 32.91
CA GLY A 451 10.08 1.01 31.89
C GLY A 451 11.37 1.73 31.49
N GLY A 452 12.01 1.26 30.43
CA GLY A 452 13.17 1.93 29.84
C GLY A 452 13.48 1.43 28.44
N GLY A 453 13.62 2.34 27.47
CA GLY A 453 13.91 1.96 26.09
C GLY A 453 15.36 1.51 25.91
N ALA A 454 15.58 0.26 25.46
CA ALA A 454 16.91 -0.22 25.13
C ALA A 454 17.34 0.26 23.72
N ARG A 455 18.56 0.83 23.60
CA ARG A 455 19.09 1.39 22.34
C ARG A 455 20.52 0.96 22.03
N ILE A 456 20.82 0.88 20.73
CA ILE A 456 22.13 0.63 20.14
C ILE A 456 22.65 1.95 19.58
N ILE A 457 23.82 2.39 20.02
CA ILE A 457 24.57 3.49 19.41
C ILE A 457 25.56 2.87 18.42
N CYS A 458 25.45 3.22 17.14
CA CYS A 458 26.31 2.67 16.09
C CYS A 458 26.72 3.74 15.06
N ARG A 459 27.99 3.72 14.63
CA ARG A 459 28.52 4.63 13.61
C ARG A 459 28.42 4.01 12.21
N PRO A 460 27.70 4.64 11.26
CA PRO A 460 27.72 4.28 9.85
C PRO A 460 29.13 4.13 9.24
N LEU A 461 29.27 3.14 8.34
CA LEU A 461 30.50 2.84 7.60
C LEU A 461 31.10 4.05 6.87
N SER A 462 30.27 4.99 6.41
CA SER A 462 30.66 6.21 5.71
C SER A 462 31.23 7.32 6.61
N LEU A 463 31.40 7.08 7.92
CA LEU A 463 31.92 8.04 8.88
C LEU A 463 33.26 7.57 9.47
N SER A 464 34.23 8.49 9.47
CA SER A 464 35.53 8.30 10.10
C SER A 464 35.41 8.18 11.63
N VAL A 465 36.42 7.61 12.28
CA VAL A 465 36.35 7.19 13.71
C VAL A 465 36.21 8.39 14.66
N ASP A 466 36.79 9.53 14.31
CA ASP A 466 36.67 10.82 15.01
C ASP A 466 35.23 11.37 15.10
N LYS A 467 34.35 10.94 14.18
CA LYS A 467 32.92 11.27 14.13
C LYS A 467 32.03 10.29 14.92
N GLY A 468 32.61 9.26 15.51
CA GLY A 468 31.92 8.29 16.38
C GLY A 468 31.50 8.87 17.73
N CYS A 469 30.70 8.11 18.46
CA CYS A 469 30.22 8.48 19.77
C CYS A 469 31.35 8.45 20.81
N ILE A 470 31.44 9.50 21.64
CA ILE A 470 32.42 9.59 22.73
C ILE A 470 31.71 9.66 24.08
N LEU A 471 31.99 8.66 24.93
CA LEU A 471 31.74 8.70 26.35
C LEU A 471 32.91 9.41 27.05
N LYS A 472 32.64 10.53 27.72
CA LYS A 472 33.60 11.27 28.55
C LYS A 472 33.34 10.93 30.02
N ILE A 473 34.41 10.67 30.76
CA ILE A 473 34.38 10.40 32.18
C ILE A 473 35.36 11.39 32.82
N ASN A 474 34.83 12.41 33.47
CA ASN A 474 35.56 13.36 34.30
C ASN A 474 35.28 13.05 35.77
N ASP A 475 36.09 13.56 36.70
CA ASP A 475 35.91 13.32 38.15
C ASP A 475 34.61 13.94 38.67
N GLY A 476 33.54 13.13 38.68
CA GLY A 476 32.18 13.50 39.11
C GLY A 476 31.20 13.86 37.98
N ASP A 477 31.62 13.94 36.72
CA ASP A 477 30.75 14.25 35.57
C ASP A 477 30.97 13.26 34.41
N THR A 478 29.88 12.60 34.00
CA THR A 478 29.85 11.59 32.95
C THR A 478 28.95 12.07 31.83
N SER A 479 29.47 12.22 30.61
CA SER A 479 28.71 12.77 29.49
C SER A 479 28.91 11.95 28.20
N LEU A 480 27.80 11.71 27.49
CA LEU A 480 27.76 10.93 26.26
C LEU A 480 27.47 11.84 25.06
N ASP A 481 28.47 11.98 24.18
CA ASP A 481 28.43 12.78 22.96
C ASP A 481 28.21 11.85 21.74
N ILE A 482 27.01 11.85 21.15
CA ILE A 482 26.65 10.95 20.04
C ILE A 482 27.28 11.32 18.69
N ARG A 483 27.59 12.61 18.47
CA ARG A 483 28.08 13.15 17.19
C ARG A 483 27.23 12.73 15.98
N ASP A 484 27.86 12.24 14.92
CA ASP A 484 27.20 11.82 13.67
C ASP A 484 26.65 10.36 13.76
N SER A 485 26.73 9.72 14.93
CA SER A 485 26.35 8.32 15.13
C SER A 485 24.82 8.12 15.19
N LEU A 486 24.35 6.92 14.85
CA LEU A 486 22.93 6.58 14.86
C LEU A 486 22.53 5.95 16.20
N SER A 487 21.44 6.46 16.80
CA SER A 487 20.76 5.84 17.94
C SER A 487 19.53 5.03 17.49
N VAL A 488 19.65 3.71 17.52
CA VAL A 488 18.70 2.73 16.97
C VAL A 488 18.05 1.95 18.11
N PRO A 489 16.73 1.69 18.15
CA PRO A 489 16.13 0.89 19.22
C PRO A 489 16.56 -0.59 19.13
N VAL A 490 16.81 -1.26 20.25
CA VAL A 490 17.30 -2.66 20.30
C VAL A 490 16.36 -3.66 19.59
N SER A 491 15.07 -3.34 19.49
CA SER A 491 14.05 -4.10 18.76
C SER A 491 14.32 -4.30 17.25
N VAL A 492 15.33 -3.64 16.66
CA VAL A 492 15.83 -4.02 15.34
C VAL A 492 16.49 -5.41 15.32
N ILE A 493 17.02 -5.87 16.47
CA ILE A 493 17.50 -7.25 16.65
C ILE A 493 16.31 -8.21 16.69
N ASP A 494 15.31 -7.92 17.54
CA ASP A 494 14.15 -8.79 17.75
C ASP A 494 13.31 -8.99 16.48
N SER A 495 13.25 -7.97 15.62
CA SER A 495 12.58 -8.01 14.31
C SER A 495 13.46 -8.49 13.14
N GLY A 496 14.66 -9.03 13.41
CA GLY A 496 15.57 -9.58 12.40
C GLY A 496 16.17 -8.55 11.43
N LYS A 497 16.05 -7.25 11.73
CA LYS A 497 16.49 -6.14 10.87
C LYS A 497 17.91 -5.64 11.17
N CYS A 498 18.55 -6.15 12.21
CA CYS A 498 19.97 -5.97 12.50
C CYS A 498 20.67 -7.33 12.37
N LEU A 499 21.61 -7.41 11.42
CA LEU A 499 22.39 -8.63 11.17
C LEU A 499 23.86 -8.34 11.51
N ALA A 500 24.54 -9.31 12.12
CA ALA A 500 26.00 -9.30 12.22
C ALA A 500 26.63 -9.45 10.82
N VAL A 501 27.79 -8.82 10.59
CA VAL A 501 28.45 -8.79 9.28
C VAL A 501 29.86 -9.36 9.41
N GLU A 502 30.14 -10.41 8.64
CA GLU A 502 31.49 -10.98 8.54
C GLU A 502 32.45 -9.99 7.87
N SER A 503 33.75 -10.12 8.19
CA SER A 503 34.78 -9.26 7.59
C SER A 503 34.74 -9.29 6.06
N ASN A 504 34.53 -10.45 5.44
CA ASN A 504 34.45 -10.57 3.99
C ASN A 504 33.35 -9.70 3.36
N GLU A 505 32.13 -9.61 3.94
CA GLU A 505 31.12 -8.69 3.43
C GLU A 505 31.49 -7.23 3.73
N TRP A 506 31.95 -6.93 4.95
CA TRP A 506 32.30 -5.58 5.36
C TRP A 506 33.40 -4.95 4.50
N ASP A 507 34.46 -5.71 4.24
CA ASP A 507 35.64 -5.25 3.53
C ASP A 507 35.32 -5.08 2.02
N ASN A 508 34.39 -5.89 1.49
CA ASN A 508 33.75 -5.66 0.19
C ASN A 508 32.90 -4.38 0.15
N GLN A 509 32.28 -3.95 1.25
CA GLN A 509 31.54 -2.66 1.30
C GLN A 509 32.49 -1.47 1.48
N LEU A 510 33.58 -1.61 2.25
CA LEU A 510 34.67 -0.62 2.29
C LEU A 510 35.23 -0.38 0.88
N GLU A 511 35.54 -1.44 0.14
CA GLU A 511 36.09 -1.32 -1.20
C GLU A 511 35.08 -0.69 -2.17
N LYS A 512 33.78 -1.02 -2.07
CA LYS A 512 32.71 -0.32 -2.82
C LYS A 512 32.54 1.15 -2.47
N GLN A 513 32.95 1.59 -1.27
CA GLN A 513 33.03 3.02 -0.93
C GLN A 513 34.30 3.66 -1.52
N ARG A 514 35.48 3.02 -1.38
CA ARG A 514 36.74 3.48 -1.97
C ARG A 514 36.62 3.67 -3.49
N GLN A 515 36.06 2.70 -4.19
CA GLN A 515 35.80 2.75 -5.63
C GLN A 515 34.89 3.91 -6.06
N LYS A 516 34.07 4.45 -5.14
CA LYS A 516 33.16 5.59 -5.40
C LYS A 516 33.70 6.93 -4.88
N SER A 517 34.83 6.94 -4.17
CA SER A 517 35.38 8.19 -3.64
C SER A 517 35.92 9.08 -4.79
N PRO A 518 35.74 10.42 -4.71
CA PRO A 518 36.34 11.37 -5.66
C PRO A 518 37.86 11.15 -5.77
N SER A 519 38.39 11.08 -6.99
CA SER A 519 39.80 10.72 -7.23
C SER A 519 40.55 11.70 -8.12
N THR A 520 39.97 12.04 -9.27
CA THR A 520 40.57 12.96 -10.25
C THR A 520 39.52 13.92 -10.79
N ILE A 521 39.93 15.14 -11.10
CA ILE A 521 39.17 16.01 -12.00
C ILE A 521 39.35 15.46 -13.43
N ASP A 522 38.39 15.72 -14.31
CA ASP A 522 38.43 15.41 -15.74
C ASP A 522 37.73 16.52 -16.55
N LEU A 523 38.11 16.70 -17.82
CA LEU A 523 37.60 17.75 -18.70
C LEU A 523 36.92 17.11 -19.90
N LEU A 524 35.64 17.44 -20.12
CA LEU A 524 34.83 16.77 -21.12
C LEU A 524 35.32 17.07 -22.54
N ASP A 525 35.33 16.05 -23.39
CA ASP A 525 35.80 16.18 -24.77
C ASP A 525 34.72 16.72 -25.73
N VAL A 526 35.03 16.73 -27.04
CA VAL A 526 34.13 17.25 -28.08
C VAL A 526 32.85 16.40 -28.21
N GLU A 527 32.94 15.10 -27.99
CA GLU A 527 31.83 14.15 -28.10
C GLU A 527 30.93 14.24 -26.85
N GLU A 528 31.51 14.21 -25.64
CA GLU A 528 30.80 14.41 -24.37
C GLU A 528 30.12 15.80 -24.28
N CYS A 529 30.76 16.85 -24.82
CA CYS A 529 30.17 18.20 -24.87
C CYS A 529 28.99 18.31 -25.86
N GLN A 530 29.04 17.57 -26.99
CA GLN A 530 27.90 17.49 -27.92
C GLN A 530 26.71 16.78 -27.28
N GLU A 531 26.92 15.68 -26.54
CA GLU A 531 25.86 15.02 -25.77
C GLU A 531 25.19 15.99 -24.80
N LEU A 532 25.95 16.83 -24.08
CA LEU A 532 25.42 17.87 -23.17
C LEU A 532 24.82 19.10 -23.87
N GLY A 533 25.01 19.24 -25.18
CA GLY A 533 24.58 20.43 -25.95
C GLY A 533 25.28 21.70 -25.47
N VAL A 534 26.62 21.70 -25.48
CA VAL A 534 27.48 22.84 -25.18
C VAL A 534 28.67 22.91 -26.14
N ASP A 535 29.08 24.12 -26.50
CA ASP A 535 30.40 24.40 -27.05
C ASP A 535 31.38 24.49 -25.85
N GLY A 536 31.93 23.34 -25.43
CA GLY A 536 32.61 23.18 -24.13
C GLY A 536 34.04 22.65 -24.17
N ALA A 537 34.54 22.21 -25.32
CA ALA A 537 35.80 21.47 -25.43
C ALA A 537 37.00 22.40 -25.69
N LEU A 538 38.04 22.31 -24.86
CA LEU A 538 39.30 23.03 -25.09
C LEU A 538 40.07 22.43 -26.29
N PRO A 539 40.48 23.24 -27.28
CA PRO A 539 41.34 22.77 -28.37
C PRO A 539 42.74 22.44 -27.83
N VAL A 540 43.45 21.51 -28.50
CA VAL A 540 44.88 21.28 -28.23
C VAL A 540 45.72 22.40 -28.88
N ASP A 541 45.51 22.60 -30.19
CA ASP A 541 46.12 23.63 -31.00
C ASP A 541 45.04 24.54 -31.64
N ALA A 542 45.34 25.82 -31.81
CA ALA A 542 44.50 26.75 -32.59
C ALA A 542 45.33 27.91 -33.21
N PRO A 543 44.82 28.60 -34.25
CA PRO A 543 45.39 29.85 -34.71
C PRO A 543 44.98 31.03 -33.80
N ALA A 544 45.83 32.05 -33.74
CA ALA A 544 45.56 33.31 -33.06
C ALA A 544 44.32 34.00 -33.64
N GLY A 545 43.46 34.51 -32.76
CA GLY A 545 42.16 35.06 -33.13
C GLY A 545 41.03 34.04 -33.26
N LYS A 546 41.28 32.74 -33.04
CA LYS A 546 40.19 31.74 -32.92
C LYS A 546 39.32 32.09 -31.71
N VAL A 547 38.00 32.12 -31.91
CA VAL A 547 37.01 32.34 -30.85
C VAL A 547 37.11 31.21 -29.80
N PRO A 548 37.20 31.52 -28.49
CA PRO A 548 37.17 30.52 -27.42
C PRO A 548 35.81 29.81 -27.33
N PRO A 549 35.75 28.57 -26.81
CA PRO A 549 34.49 27.85 -26.61
C PRO A 549 33.55 28.61 -25.66
N GLU A 550 32.24 28.43 -25.82
CA GLU A 550 31.23 29.08 -24.99
C GLU A 550 31.45 28.86 -23.49
N VAL A 551 31.75 27.62 -23.11
CA VAL A 551 32.06 27.19 -21.73
C VAL A 551 33.30 26.29 -21.69
N ILE A 552 33.70 25.88 -20.49
CA ILE A 552 34.43 24.64 -20.24
C ILE A 552 33.57 23.82 -19.27
N VAL A 553 33.48 22.50 -19.49
CA VAL A 553 32.81 21.59 -18.54
C VAL A 553 33.84 20.63 -17.94
N ALA A 554 33.94 20.66 -16.62
CA ALA A 554 34.74 19.74 -15.83
C ALA A 554 33.83 18.80 -15.01
N VAL A 555 34.32 17.59 -14.73
CA VAL A 555 33.67 16.62 -13.85
C VAL A 555 34.67 16.05 -12.85
N VAL A 556 34.17 15.41 -11.81
CA VAL A 556 35.01 14.68 -10.85
C VAL A 556 34.77 13.19 -11.04
N ARG A 557 35.80 12.44 -11.44
CA ARG A 557 35.71 11.01 -11.68
C ARG A 557 36.01 10.24 -10.37
N PRO A 558 35.29 9.13 -10.09
CA PRO A 558 35.53 8.30 -8.92
C PRO A 558 36.78 7.41 -9.10
N ALA A 559 37.32 6.86 -8.01
CA ALA A 559 38.53 6.03 -8.05
C ALA A 559 38.42 4.74 -8.90
N SER A 560 37.20 4.29 -9.24
CA SER A 560 36.94 3.18 -10.17
C SER A 560 36.96 3.57 -11.66
N TYR A 561 37.09 4.86 -11.99
CA TYR A 561 37.12 5.30 -13.38
C TYR A 561 38.48 5.04 -14.02
N VAL A 562 38.49 4.22 -15.06
CA VAL A 562 39.66 3.92 -15.89
C VAL A 562 39.38 4.39 -17.30
N SER A 563 40.01 5.50 -17.71
CA SER A 563 39.76 6.17 -19.00
C SER A 563 39.89 5.24 -20.22
N SER A 564 40.84 4.30 -20.20
CA SER A 564 41.03 3.33 -21.29
C SER A 564 39.93 2.26 -21.43
N CYS A 565 38.97 2.21 -20.49
CA CYS A 565 37.86 1.25 -20.48
C CYS A 565 36.48 1.95 -20.38
N ALA A 566 36.44 3.27 -20.55
CA ALA A 566 35.19 4.04 -20.54
C ALA A 566 34.43 3.91 -21.87
N SER A 567 33.10 4.03 -21.81
CA SER A 567 32.29 4.28 -23.01
C SER A 567 32.53 5.70 -23.50
N LYS A 568 32.37 5.96 -24.81
CA LYS A 568 32.34 7.31 -25.41
C LYS A 568 31.15 8.19 -24.96
N THR A 569 30.24 7.63 -24.18
CA THR A 569 28.97 8.25 -23.75
C THR A 569 29.04 8.67 -22.27
N LEU A 570 28.57 9.86 -21.93
CA LEU A 570 28.68 10.47 -20.61
C LEU A 570 27.75 9.83 -19.56
N ASP A 571 28.21 8.75 -18.93
CA ASP A 571 27.45 8.02 -17.90
C ASP A 571 27.61 8.60 -16.49
N GLN A 572 26.48 8.94 -15.85
CA GLN A 572 26.39 9.41 -14.47
C GLN A 572 27.13 8.51 -13.45
N LYS A 573 27.24 7.20 -13.69
CA LYS A 573 27.93 6.27 -12.77
C LYS A 573 29.43 6.53 -12.64
N TYR A 574 30.02 7.22 -13.62
CA TYR A 574 31.43 7.63 -13.65
C TYR A 574 31.64 9.09 -13.23
N ILE A 575 30.64 9.75 -12.64
CA ILE A 575 30.74 11.11 -12.11
C ILE A 575 30.45 11.07 -10.60
N ALA A 576 31.45 11.40 -9.79
CA ALA A 576 31.37 11.45 -8.34
C ALA A 576 30.53 12.67 -7.91
N ARG A 577 29.58 12.45 -7.01
CA ARG A 577 28.70 13.52 -6.49
C ARG A 577 29.37 14.23 -5.31
N THR A 578 30.07 15.32 -5.62
CA THR A 578 30.67 16.26 -4.67
C THR A 578 29.82 17.51 -4.51
N ASN A 579 29.84 18.13 -3.33
CA ASN A 579 29.27 19.47 -3.07
C ASN A 579 30.37 20.56 -2.96
N LEU A 580 31.64 20.19 -3.16
CA LEU A 580 32.80 21.07 -3.08
C LEU A 580 32.83 22.04 -4.27
N LYS A 581 33.40 23.24 -4.09
CA LYS A 581 33.60 24.20 -5.18
C LYS A 581 34.85 23.81 -5.98
N MET A 582 34.79 24.02 -7.29
CA MET A 582 35.94 23.87 -8.18
C MET A 582 36.40 25.24 -8.65
N PHE A 583 37.70 25.46 -8.63
CA PHE A 583 38.36 26.63 -9.18
C PHE A 583 39.07 26.28 -10.48
N MET A 584 39.13 27.26 -11.38
CA MET A 584 39.86 27.24 -12.63
C MET A 584 40.76 28.47 -12.66
N GLU A 585 42.04 28.28 -12.94
CA GLU A 585 43.05 29.33 -13.10
C GLU A 585 43.66 29.22 -14.50
N VAL A 586 44.04 30.34 -15.13
CA VAL A 586 44.67 30.34 -16.46
C VAL A 586 45.94 31.18 -16.47
N GLU A 587 47.08 30.53 -16.72
CA GLU A 587 48.37 31.20 -16.96
C GLU A 587 48.59 31.36 -18.48
N PHE A 588 49.09 32.52 -18.93
CA PHE A 588 49.51 32.75 -20.31
C PHE A 588 51.01 33.02 -20.42
N ARG A 589 51.67 32.40 -21.41
CA ARG A 589 53.08 32.62 -21.75
C ARG A 589 53.22 32.88 -23.24
N SER A 590 53.80 34.03 -23.61
CA SER A 590 54.11 34.40 -24.99
C SER A 590 55.52 33.96 -25.39
N ASP A 591 55.72 33.68 -26.69
CA ASP A 591 57.02 33.27 -27.23
C ASP A 591 58.03 34.43 -27.43
N ALA A 592 57.60 35.67 -27.16
CA ALA A 592 58.47 36.85 -27.15
C ALA A 592 59.25 36.95 -25.83
N GLU A 593 60.54 37.28 -25.91
CA GLU A 593 61.47 37.21 -24.78
C GLU A 593 61.12 38.15 -23.61
N GLY A 594 61.39 37.68 -22.38
CA GLY A 594 61.65 38.53 -21.21
C GLY A 594 60.45 38.94 -20.33
N LEU A 595 59.23 39.08 -20.85
CA LEU A 595 58.09 39.59 -20.07
C LEU A 595 57.01 38.53 -19.78
N ARG A 596 56.95 38.08 -18.52
CA ARG A 596 55.81 37.30 -17.99
C ARG A 596 54.57 38.19 -17.83
N ASN A 597 53.88 38.47 -18.92
CA ASN A 597 52.56 39.11 -18.91
C ASN A 597 51.47 38.12 -18.46
N VAL A 598 51.54 37.72 -17.19
CA VAL A 598 50.56 36.81 -16.58
C VAL A 598 49.20 37.53 -16.52
N ARG A 599 48.23 37.03 -17.30
CA ARG A 599 46.82 37.41 -17.18
C ARG A 599 46.11 36.37 -16.33
N ASP A 600 46.22 36.49 -15.01
CA ASP A 600 45.56 35.59 -14.06
C ASP A 600 44.04 35.63 -14.22
N ILE A 601 43.49 34.68 -14.98
CA ILE A 601 42.05 34.44 -15.05
C ILE A 601 41.72 33.38 -14.01
N SER A 602 41.14 33.80 -12.88
CA SER A 602 40.57 32.89 -11.88
C SER A 602 39.04 32.88 -11.97
N ALA A 603 38.44 31.70 -11.90
CA ALA A 603 37.00 31.49 -11.86
C ALA A 603 36.62 30.35 -10.90
N CYS A 604 35.44 30.44 -10.30
CA CYS A 604 34.88 29.42 -9.41
C CYS A 604 33.56 28.89 -9.99
N ALA A 605 33.34 27.58 -9.90
CA ALA A 605 32.09 26.91 -10.24
C ALA A 605 31.59 26.03 -9.09
N VAL A 606 30.28 25.85 -9.04
CA VAL A 606 29.59 24.85 -8.22
C VAL A 606 29.11 23.70 -9.13
N PRO A 607 28.89 22.49 -8.58
CA PRO A 607 28.39 21.36 -9.36
C PRO A 607 26.91 21.53 -9.67
N GLU A 608 26.57 21.54 -10.96
CA GLU A 608 25.21 21.75 -11.48
C GLU A 608 24.70 20.52 -12.26
N PRO A 609 23.37 20.39 -12.46
CA PRO A 609 22.78 19.35 -13.31
C PRO A 609 22.47 19.85 -14.73
N ARG A 610 22.77 19.05 -15.77
CA ARG A 610 22.39 19.35 -17.17
C ARG A 610 22.01 18.05 -17.90
N LYS A 611 20.92 18.09 -18.68
CA LYS A 611 20.34 16.93 -19.41
C LYS A 611 20.23 15.62 -18.59
N GLY A 612 19.96 15.73 -17.28
CA GLY A 612 19.83 14.58 -16.37
C GLY A 612 21.14 14.10 -15.71
N ILE A 613 22.30 14.54 -16.18
CA ILE A 613 23.59 14.28 -15.55
C ILE A 613 23.83 15.29 -14.42
N GLN A 614 24.27 14.82 -13.25
CA GLN A 614 24.58 15.65 -12.07
C GLN A 614 26.07 15.60 -11.73
N GLY A 615 26.62 16.73 -11.28
CA GLY A 615 28.04 16.86 -10.89
C GLY A 615 28.92 17.56 -11.92
N LEU A 616 28.32 18.38 -12.78
CA LEU A 616 29.01 19.10 -13.85
C LEU A 616 29.45 20.48 -13.35
N TYR A 617 30.73 20.82 -13.51
CA TYR A 617 31.27 22.14 -13.16
C TYR A 617 31.43 22.95 -14.45
N ILE A 618 30.58 23.97 -14.63
CA ILE A 618 30.49 24.73 -15.88
C ILE A 618 31.13 26.11 -15.70
N PHE A 619 32.20 26.38 -16.45
CA PHE A 619 32.93 27.65 -16.43
C PHE A 619 32.63 28.45 -17.72
N PRO A 620 31.86 29.56 -17.68
CA PRO A 620 31.57 30.35 -18.87
C PRO A 620 32.81 31.12 -19.33
N LEU A 621 33.24 30.87 -20.58
CA LEU A 621 34.53 31.31 -21.09
C LEU A 621 34.38 32.45 -22.11
N LYS A 622 33.78 32.19 -23.28
CA LYS A 622 33.54 33.18 -24.36
C LYS A 622 32.83 34.45 -23.93
N SER A 623 31.87 34.35 -23.01
CA SER A 623 31.07 35.49 -22.55
C SER A 623 31.76 36.37 -21.50
N LYS A 624 32.77 35.85 -20.79
CA LYS A 624 33.58 36.60 -19.81
C LYS A 624 34.94 37.03 -20.36
N TYR A 625 35.53 36.22 -21.24
CA TYR A 625 36.89 36.37 -21.76
C TYR A 625 36.92 36.27 -23.30
N PRO A 626 36.17 37.11 -24.04
CA PRO A 626 36.12 37.05 -25.51
C PRO A 626 37.45 37.36 -26.20
N ALA A 627 38.43 37.91 -25.46
CA ALA A 627 39.79 38.19 -25.93
C ALA A 627 40.79 37.04 -25.64
N LEU A 628 40.33 35.90 -25.12
CA LEU A 628 41.16 34.70 -24.96
C LEU A 628 41.56 34.18 -26.36
N PHE A 629 42.77 33.63 -26.48
CA PHE A 629 43.37 33.15 -27.74
C PHE A 629 43.60 34.22 -28.84
N GLN A 630 43.51 35.52 -28.53
CA GLN A 630 43.89 36.58 -29.48
C GLN A 630 45.41 36.65 -29.74
N THR A 631 46.24 36.27 -28.76
CA THR A 631 47.71 36.32 -28.84
C THR A 631 48.31 34.92 -28.99
N SER A 632 49.32 34.77 -29.85
CA SER A 632 50.09 33.53 -29.95
C SER A 632 50.92 33.26 -28.70
N GLY A 633 51.06 31.99 -28.35
CA GLY A 633 51.71 31.51 -27.13
C GLY A 633 50.95 30.34 -26.51
N VAL A 634 51.31 29.99 -25.27
CA VAL A 634 50.73 28.87 -24.52
C VAL A 634 49.81 29.38 -23.42
N TYR A 635 48.58 28.86 -23.38
CA TYR A 635 47.64 29.04 -22.27
C TYR A 635 47.57 27.74 -21.45
N THR A 636 47.75 27.81 -20.13
CA THR A 636 47.68 26.66 -19.22
C THR A 636 46.50 26.86 -18.28
N PHE A 637 45.50 25.97 -18.36
CA PHE A 637 44.31 25.96 -17.51
C PHE A 637 44.51 24.95 -16.38
N SER A 638 44.42 25.39 -15.13
CA SER A 638 44.64 24.58 -13.93
C SER A 638 43.36 24.48 -13.11
N PHE A 639 42.95 23.25 -12.75
CA PHE A 639 41.69 22.97 -12.05
C PHE A 639 41.94 22.33 -10.69
N HIS A 640 41.29 22.86 -9.64
CA HIS A 640 41.40 22.35 -8.28
C HIS A 640 40.07 22.41 -7.50
N LEU A 641 39.90 21.54 -6.50
CA LEU A 641 38.73 21.49 -5.61
C LEU A 641 39.08 21.98 -4.21
N THR A 642 38.13 22.65 -3.54
CA THR A 642 38.31 23.10 -2.15
C THR A 642 38.47 21.91 -1.21
N GLU A 643 39.42 21.97 -0.26
CA GLU A 643 39.53 21.05 0.89
C GLU A 643 39.51 19.55 0.51
N SER A 644 40.17 19.17 -0.59
CA SER A 644 40.15 17.78 -1.08
C SER A 644 41.53 17.25 -1.49
N ASN A 645 41.73 15.95 -1.27
CA ASN A 645 42.89 15.20 -1.78
C ASN A 645 42.70 14.72 -3.24
N CYS A 646 41.74 15.29 -3.97
CA CYS A 646 41.48 14.97 -5.38
C CYS A 646 42.59 15.55 -6.26
N LYS A 647 43.09 14.79 -7.24
CA LYS A 647 44.21 15.24 -8.07
C LYS A 647 43.80 16.45 -8.93
N HIS A 648 44.61 17.52 -8.83
CA HIS A 648 44.54 18.68 -9.69
C HIS A 648 44.86 18.31 -11.15
N VAL A 649 44.33 19.07 -12.10
CA VAL A 649 44.50 18.84 -13.54
C VAL A 649 44.97 20.12 -14.23
N GLU A 650 46.04 19.99 -15.03
CA GLU A 650 46.48 21.03 -15.97
C GLU A 650 46.10 20.64 -17.41
N LYS A 651 45.62 21.60 -18.20
CA LYS A 651 45.40 21.47 -19.65
C LYS A 651 46.09 22.62 -20.38
N ARG A 652 46.97 22.30 -21.33
CA ARG A 652 47.70 23.30 -22.12
C ARG A 652 47.09 23.43 -23.52
N VAL A 653 47.04 24.66 -24.01
CA VAL A 653 46.48 25.04 -25.32
C VAL A 653 47.51 25.91 -26.04
N LEU A 654 47.92 25.51 -27.24
CA LEU A 654 48.91 26.21 -28.05
C LEU A 654 48.25 27.08 -29.13
N ILE A 655 48.50 28.38 -29.08
CA ILE A 655 47.98 29.36 -30.04
C ILE A 655 49.09 29.77 -31.00
N LYS A 656 48.95 29.42 -32.27
CA LYS A 656 49.93 29.63 -33.34
C LYS A 656 49.64 30.93 -34.10
N GLN A 657 50.65 31.58 -34.67
CA GLN A 657 50.47 32.81 -35.45
C GLN A 657 49.62 32.57 -36.72
N ALA A 658 48.89 33.59 -37.16
CA ALA A 658 48.00 33.51 -38.32
C ALA A 658 48.77 33.77 -39.64
N PRO A 659 48.46 33.07 -40.76
CA PRO A 659 49.08 33.34 -42.05
C PRO A 659 48.62 34.67 -42.65
N ILE A 660 49.55 35.40 -43.29
CA ILE A 660 49.26 36.59 -44.10
C ILE A 660 48.99 36.14 -45.54
N VAL A 661 47.95 36.68 -46.18
CA VAL A 661 47.60 36.41 -47.59
C VAL A 661 47.40 37.74 -48.32
N GLU A 662 48.25 38.03 -49.30
CA GLU A 662 48.05 39.13 -50.24
C GLU A 662 47.09 38.75 -51.36
N TYR A 663 46.31 39.71 -51.85
CA TYR A 663 45.59 39.62 -53.13
C TYR A 663 46.00 40.80 -54.02
N LYS A 664 46.26 40.54 -55.31
CA LYS A 664 46.52 41.55 -56.34
C LYS A 664 45.31 41.71 -57.25
N GLU A 665 45.12 42.92 -57.74
CA GLU A 665 43.98 43.34 -58.58
C GLU A 665 44.50 43.75 -59.98
N ILE A 666 43.88 43.24 -61.06
CA ILE A 666 44.17 43.61 -62.46
C ILE A 666 42.86 43.60 -63.27
N GLN A 667 42.75 44.51 -64.25
CA GLN A 667 41.56 44.83 -65.07
C GLN A 667 41.88 44.61 -66.58
N PHE A 668 41.00 44.65 -67.58
CA PHE A 668 39.56 44.97 -67.75
C PHE A 668 39.11 44.44 -69.15
N THR A 669 37.81 44.28 -69.46
CA THR A 669 37.17 44.70 -70.76
C THR A 669 35.68 44.33 -70.91
N CYS A 670 34.99 45.04 -71.82
CA CYS A 670 33.61 44.91 -72.34
C CYS A 670 33.68 44.96 -73.90
N PRO A 671 32.63 44.72 -74.75
CA PRO A 671 31.20 45.01 -74.49
C PRO A 671 30.10 44.15 -75.22
N ASN A 672 28.83 44.55 -75.00
CA ASN A 672 27.64 44.42 -75.87
C ASN A 672 27.05 43.04 -76.27
N GLY A 673 25.72 42.92 -76.14
CA GLY A 673 24.89 41.89 -76.79
C GLY A 673 23.52 41.70 -76.12
N LYS A 674 22.43 41.55 -76.89
CA LYS A 674 21.08 41.22 -76.39
C LYS A 674 20.48 40.02 -77.13
N ALA A 675 19.90 39.08 -76.37
CA ALA A 675 18.81 38.17 -76.77
C ALA A 675 19.16 37.07 -77.83
N PRO A 676 18.26 36.10 -78.13
CA PRO A 676 17.66 35.16 -77.15
C PRO A 676 17.47 33.69 -77.69
N VAL A 677 16.91 32.82 -76.82
CA VAL A 677 15.93 31.73 -77.15
C VAL A 677 16.40 30.38 -77.75
N ILE A 678 16.11 29.31 -76.98
CA ILE A 678 15.61 27.93 -77.31
C ILE A 678 16.30 27.07 -78.40
N GLY A 679 16.56 25.78 -78.08
CA GLY A 679 16.66 24.69 -79.07
C GLY A 679 17.19 23.35 -78.55
N THR A 680 16.33 22.44 -78.10
CA THR A 680 16.66 21.02 -77.78
C THR A 680 16.51 20.10 -78.99
N PRO A 681 17.14 18.91 -79.02
CA PRO A 681 16.56 17.64 -78.48
C PRO A 681 17.47 16.98 -77.42
N LYS A 682 17.00 16.19 -76.42
CA LYS A 682 16.36 14.84 -76.44
C LYS A 682 17.30 13.73 -76.98
N MET A 683 17.33 12.51 -76.44
CA MET A 683 16.57 11.81 -75.37
C MET A 683 17.48 10.68 -74.81
N GLU A 684 17.24 9.93 -73.72
CA GLU A 684 16.09 9.71 -72.79
C GLU A 684 16.52 10.02 -71.33
N PHE A 685 15.67 10.27 -70.31
CA PHE A 685 14.32 9.82 -69.90
C PHE A 685 14.22 8.46 -69.15
N ASP A 686 13.45 8.29 -68.05
CA ASP A 686 13.15 9.20 -66.91
C ASP A 686 12.30 8.54 -65.78
N GLU A 687 12.33 9.15 -64.58
CA GLU A 687 11.18 9.42 -63.65
C GLU A 687 10.26 8.28 -63.10
N ILE A 688 9.20 8.48 -62.27
CA ILE A 688 8.59 9.64 -61.53
C ILE A 688 8.06 9.12 -60.15
N GLN A 689 8.03 9.82 -59.00
CA GLN A 689 7.25 10.98 -58.49
C GLN A 689 5.70 10.91 -58.51
N VAL A 690 5.02 12.09 -58.46
CA VAL A 690 3.59 12.44 -58.23
C VAL A 690 3.32 12.82 -56.76
N GLN A 691 3.28 14.10 -56.33
CA GLN A 691 2.56 15.32 -56.79
C GLN A 691 1.03 15.19 -56.73
N SER A 692 0.34 15.66 -55.67
CA SER A 692 -0.03 17.05 -55.35
C SER A 692 -1.15 17.65 -56.21
N SER A 693 -2.12 18.33 -55.57
CA SER A 693 -3.01 19.27 -56.26
C SER A 693 -3.46 20.44 -55.36
N HIS A 694 -3.40 21.65 -55.92
CA HIS A 694 -4.11 22.88 -55.52
C HIS A 694 -4.76 23.41 -56.81
N GLY A 695 -5.83 24.21 -56.84
CA GLY A 695 -6.63 24.91 -55.82
C GLY A 695 -7.62 25.85 -56.57
N LYS A 696 -7.93 27.05 -56.02
CA LYS A 696 -8.74 28.15 -56.62
C LYS A 696 -10.28 27.93 -56.72
N VAL A 697 -11.14 28.96 -56.88
CA VAL A 697 -11.26 30.31 -56.22
C VAL A 697 -12.59 31.00 -56.61
N LEU A 698 -13.31 31.64 -55.65
CA LEU A 698 -14.39 32.67 -55.82
C LEU A 698 -15.70 32.29 -56.59
N PRO A 699 -16.83 33.06 -56.51
CA PRO A 699 -17.41 33.83 -55.38
C PRO A 699 -18.98 33.74 -55.25
N LEU A 700 -19.55 34.57 -54.33
CA LEU A 700 -20.93 35.10 -54.24
C LEU A 700 -22.09 34.35 -53.51
N GLN A 701 -22.55 35.00 -52.43
CA GLN A 701 -23.93 35.31 -51.96
C GLN A 701 -24.94 34.24 -51.48
N ASP A 702 -25.32 34.41 -50.20
CA ASP A 702 -26.68 34.57 -49.64
C ASP A 702 -27.81 33.60 -50.09
N SER A 703 -28.45 32.85 -49.17
CA SER A 703 -29.37 33.46 -48.21
C SER A 703 -29.93 32.50 -47.14
N SER A 704 -30.51 33.11 -46.10
CA SER A 704 -31.22 32.59 -44.92
C SER A 704 -32.03 31.29 -45.03
N SER A 705 -31.99 30.46 -43.97
CA SER A 705 -33.12 30.35 -43.00
C SER A 705 -32.74 29.52 -41.75
N ILE A 706 -33.07 30.03 -40.56
CA ILE A 706 -32.97 29.31 -39.27
C ILE A 706 -34.39 29.12 -38.74
N GLN A 707 -34.77 27.89 -38.35
CA GLN A 707 -36.06 27.65 -37.70
C GLN A 707 -35.96 26.70 -36.49
N GLN A 708 -36.02 27.32 -35.30
CA GLN A 708 -36.61 26.84 -34.04
C GLN A 708 -36.01 25.61 -33.29
N VAL A 709 -35.41 25.93 -32.14
CA VAL A 709 -35.68 25.39 -30.77
C VAL A 709 -36.74 24.28 -30.61
N PRO A 710 -36.62 23.35 -29.62
CA PRO A 710 -36.07 23.65 -28.29
C PRO A 710 -35.18 22.59 -27.58
N VAL A 711 -34.30 23.11 -26.71
CA VAL A 711 -34.04 22.51 -25.38
C VAL A 711 -34.45 23.55 -24.35
N MET A 712 -35.32 23.19 -23.41
CA MET A 712 -35.84 24.10 -22.38
C MET A 712 -35.14 23.83 -21.04
N LYS A 713 -34.61 24.91 -20.44
CA LYS A 713 -34.69 25.36 -19.02
C LYS A 713 -34.82 24.29 -17.90
N ALA A 714 -34.28 24.49 -16.70
CA ALA A 714 -33.98 25.73 -15.96
C ALA A 714 -32.96 25.45 -14.82
N PRO A 715 -32.62 26.41 -13.91
CA PRO A 715 -32.96 27.83 -13.89
C PRO A 715 -31.78 28.80 -13.70
N LYS A 716 -32.01 30.08 -14.04
CA LYS A 716 -31.26 31.25 -13.52
C LYS A 716 -31.79 31.64 -12.13
N VAL A 717 -31.02 32.48 -11.42
CA VAL A 717 -31.59 33.47 -10.50
C VAL A 717 -31.04 34.85 -10.91
N GLU A 718 -31.93 35.79 -11.21
CA GLU A 718 -31.70 37.25 -11.26
C GLU A 718 -32.23 37.84 -9.92
N TYR A 719 -31.82 38.99 -9.40
CA TYR A 719 -31.94 40.39 -9.88
C TYR A 719 -30.94 41.28 -9.05
N ASP A 720 -30.71 42.58 -9.26
CA ASP A 720 -31.28 43.57 -10.19
C ASP A 720 -30.25 44.66 -10.60
N GLU A 721 -30.66 45.58 -11.48
CA GLU A 721 -29.91 46.74 -12.01
C GLU A 721 -29.80 47.91 -10.99
N SER A 722 -29.06 49.02 -11.16
CA SER A 722 -28.94 49.88 -12.35
C SER A 722 -27.79 50.94 -12.26
N PRO A 723 -27.44 51.67 -13.35
CA PRO A 723 -26.15 52.38 -13.52
C PRO A 723 -26.24 53.93 -13.55
N ILE A 724 -25.09 54.62 -13.65
CA ILE A 724 -24.98 55.98 -14.24
C ILE A 724 -23.52 56.24 -14.76
N PRO A 725 -23.28 57.11 -15.78
CA PRO A 725 -22.22 56.85 -16.77
C PRO A 725 -21.04 57.85 -16.84
N CYS A 726 -20.03 57.50 -17.65
CA CYS A 726 -19.01 58.42 -18.16
C CYS A 726 -19.46 59.14 -19.45
N PRO A 727 -19.08 60.43 -19.68
CA PRO A 727 -19.14 61.09 -20.99
C PRO A 727 -17.81 61.01 -21.77
N ASN A 728 -17.89 61.23 -23.09
CA ASN A 728 -16.83 60.95 -24.07
C ASN A 728 -15.79 62.07 -24.31
N GLU A 729 -14.76 61.67 -25.07
CA GLU A 729 -13.72 62.48 -25.72
C GLU A 729 -14.23 63.72 -26.48
N LYS A 730 -13.35 64.72 -26.64
CA LYS A 730 -13.28 65.56 -27.86
C LYS A 730 -11.89 66.19 -28.05
N ILE A 731 -11.44 66.24 -29.31
CA ILE A 731 -10.21 66.88 -29.77
C ILE A 731 -10.58 68.20 -30.46
N PHE A 732 -9.79 69.27 -30.30
CA PHE A 732 -9.60 70.31 -31.33
C PHE A 732 -8.29 71.11 -31.12
N LEU A 733 -7.99 72.07 -32.00
CA LEU A 733 -6.64 72.56 -32.34
C LEU A 733 -6.41 74.07 -32.10
N LEU A 734 -5.16 74.39 -31.69
CA LEU A 734 -4.29 75.52 -32.05
C LEU A 734 -4.74 77.01 -31.99
N GLN A 735 -3.79 77.85 -31.49
CA GLN A 735 -3.63 79.32 -31.68
C GLN A 735 -4.73 80.23 -31.08
N ASP A 736 -4.49 81.43 -30.54
CA ASP A 736 -3.28 82.22 -30.19
C ASP A 736 -3.72 83.33 -29.19
N SER A 737 -2.92 84.14 -28.44
CA SER A 737 -1.47 84.36 -28.29
C SER A 737 -1.18 85.13 -26.96
N SER A 738 0.00 85.78 -26.85
CA SER A 738 0.34 86.97 -26.00
C SER A 738 0.88 86.82 -24.55
N SER A 739 1.96 87.59 -24.30
CA SER A 739 2.53 88.11 -23.04
C SER A 739 2.95 87.18 -21.86
N LEU A 740 4.27 87.20 -21.60
CA LEU A 740 4.88 87.07 -20.26
C LEU A 740 4.55 88.30 -19.37
N PRO A 741 4.67 88.28 -18.01
CA PRO A 741 5.88 87.80 -17.32
C PRO A 741 5.76 87.03 -15.98
N GLN A 742 6.77 86.15 -15.80
CA GLN A 742 7.56 85.87 -14.59
C GLN A 742 7.00 85.08 -13.37
N ALA A 743 7.73 83.98 -13.13
CA ALA A 743 8.21 83.47 -11.84
C ALA A 743 7.25 82.73 -10.88
N GLN A 744 6.02 83.18 -10.60
CA GLN A 744 5.25 82.59 -9.48
C GLN A 744 4.53 81.25 -9.80
N ASN A 745 4.20 80.97 -11.07
CA ASN A 745 3.43 79.78 -11.43
C ASN A 745 4.19 78.44 -11.43
N LEU A 746 5.53 78.43 -11.31
CA LEU A 746 6.29 77.17 -11.37
C LEU A 746 6.11 76.29 -10.12
N GLU A 747 6.00 76.88 -8.92
CA GLU A 747 6.04 76.13 -7.67
C GLU A 747 4.75 75.34 -7.43
N ALA A 748 3.59 75.99 -7.57
CA ALA A 748 2.28 75.34 -7.53
C ALA A 748 2.18 74.18 -8.55
N SER A 749 2.73 74.37 -9.76
CA SER A 749 2.72 73.33 -10.81
C SER A 749 3.54 72.09 -10.45
N ASN A 750 4.51 72.19 -9.56
CA ASN A 750 5.38 71.08 -9.15
C ASN A 750 4.86 70.38 -7.88
N VAL A 751 4.32 71.13 -6.91
CA VAL A 751 3.65 70.56 -5.73
C VAL A 751 2.43 69.73 -6.13
N ASN A 752 1.69 70.15 -7.17
CA ASN A 752 0.55 69.36 -7.66
C ASN A 752 1.00 68.03 -8.31
N LYS A 753 2.07 68.06 -9.11
CA LYS A 753 2.67 66.85 -9.73
C LYS A 753 3.26 65.89 -8.69
N GLU A 754 3.83 66.41 -7.61
CA GLU A 754 4.36 65.62 -6.49
C GLU A 754 3.24 64.80 -5.83
N LYS A 755 2.11 65.43 -5.51
CA LYS A 755 0.92 64.77 -4.92
C LYS A 755 0.24 63.80 -5.88
N GLU A 756 0.15 64.11 -7.17
CA GLU A 756 -0.34 63.14 -8.16
C GLU A 756 0.57 61.91 -8.23
N LEU A 757 1.89 62.09 -8.29
CA LEU A 757 2.84 60.99 -8.39
C LEU A 757 2.87 60.11 -7.11
N GLU A 758 2.63 60.72 -5.95
CA GLU A 758 2.45 60.05 -4.65
C GLU A 758 1.17 59.18 -4.63
N LYS A 759 0.02 59.74 -5.03
CA LYS A 759 -1.25 58.99 -5.20
C LYS A 759 -1.09 57.84 -6.20
N ASP A 760 -0.41 58.11 -7.31
CA ASP A 760 -0.13 57.17 -8.39
C ASP A 760 0.88 56.07 -7.98
N LEU A 761 1.73 56.33 -6.97
CA LEU A 761 2.55 55.33 -6.28
C LEU A 761 1.71 54.49 -5.30
N HIS A 762 0.88 55.11 -4.46
CA HIS A 762 0.03 54.39 -3.51
C HIS A 762 -0.93 53.41 -4.22
N GLN A 763 -1.56 53.84 -5.32
CA GLN A 763 -2.39 52.99 -6.17
C GLN A 763 -1.60 51.82 -6.77
N SER A 764 -0.36 52.07 -7.22
CA SER A 764 0.52 51.02 -7.75
C SER A 764 0.95 50.02 -6.67
N GLY A 765 1.12 50.48 -5.41
CA GLY A 765 1.42 49.62 -4.26
C GLY A 765 0.26 48.71 -3.87
N MET A 766 -0.98 49.22 -3.88
CA MET A 766 -2.17 48.39 -3.66
C MET A 766 -2.31 47.30 -4.73
N GLN A 767 -2.14 47.66 -6.00
CA GLN A 767 -2.15 46.68 -7.10
C GLN A 767 -1.09 45.58 -6.94
N ILE A 768 0.11 45.92 -6.48
CA ILE A 768 1.16 44.93 -6.19
C ILE A 768 0.73 44.00 -5.05
N GLY A 769 0.25 44.54 -3.93
CA GLY A 769 -0.20 43.75 -2.79
C GLY A 769 -1.38 42.80 -3.10
N ASP A 770 -2.26 43.18 -4.04
CA ASP A 770 -3.33 42.29 -4.50
C ASP A 770 -2.82 41.19 -5.45
N MET A 771 -1.81 41.48 -6.28
CA MET A 771 -1.13 40.45 -7.09
C MET A 771 -0.34 39.47 -6.22
N GLU A 772 0.28 39.93 -5.12
CA GLU A 772 0.97 39.08 -4.15
C GLU A 772 0.00 38.13 -3.43
N LYS A 773 -1.19 38.60 -3.02
CA LYS A 773 -2.26 37.73 -2.47
C LYS A 773 -2.72 36.67 -3.46
N ASN A 774 -2.91 37.04 -4.73
CA ASN A 774 -3.34 36.11 -5.77
C ASN A 774 -2.27 35.03 -6.06
N LEU A 775 -0.99 35.42 -6.04
CA LEU A 775 0.13 34.47 -6.14
C LEU A 775 0.19 33.52 -4.94
N ASP A 776 -0.02 34.01 -3.71
CA ASP A 776 -0.11 33.17 -2.50
C ASP A 776 -1.29 32.18 -2.57
N ALA A 777 -2.46 32.62 -3.05
CA ALA A 777 -3.62 31.75 -3.27
C ALA A 777 -3.34 30.63 -4.30
N LEU A 778 -2.77 30.97 -5.47
CA LEU A 778 -2.42 29.99 -6.50
C LEU A 778 -1.33 29.00 -6.02
N ASN A 779 -0.36 29.45 -5.21
CA ASN A 779 0.65 28.56 -4.64
C ASN A 779 0.06 27.61 -3.58
N LYS A 780 -0.97 28.03 -2.85
CA LYS A 780 -1.73 27.15 -1.92
C LYS A 780 -2.56 26.11 -2.69
N GLU A 781 -3.24 26.52 -3.75
CA GLU A 781 -3.97 25.61 -4.64
C GLU A 781 -3.03 24.56 -5.26
N LYS A 782 -1.87 25.00 -5.79
CA LYS A 782 -0.81 24.12 -6.27
C LYS A 782 -0.40 23.08 -5.22
N ALA A 783 -0.14 23.49 -3.98
CA ALA A 783 0.27 22.59 -2.90
C ALA A 783 -0.82 21.55 -2.53
N VAL A 784 -2.10 21.90 -2.64
CA VAL A 784 -3.21 20.95 -2.46
C VAL A 784 -3.21 19.90 -3.58
N ILE A 785 -3.08 20.31 -4.85
CA ILE A 785 -3.08 19.37 -5.97
C ILE A 785 -1.82 18.47 -5.96
N GLU A 786 -0.65 18.98 -5.54
CA GLU A 786 0.56 18.16 -5.31
C GLU A 786 0.31 17.07 -4.25
N GLN A 787 -0.39 17.42 -3.16
CA GLN A 787 -0.74 16.50 -2.07
C GLN A 787 -1.79 15.45 -2.50
N ASP A 788 -2.79 15.82 -3.31
CA ASP A 788 -3.79 14.90 -3.85
C ASP A 788 -3.18 13.91 -4.85
N ILE A 789 -2.32 14.38 -5.76
CA ILE A 789 -1.57 13.50 -6.69
C ILE A 789 -0.76 12.46 -5.90
N TYR A 790 -0.03 12.89 -4.86
CA TYR A 790 0.75 11.98 -4.00
C TYR A 790 -0.13 10.94 -3.29
N VAL A 791 -1.30 11.32 -2.76
CA VAL A 791 -2.23 10.41 -2.09
C VAL A 791 -2.80 9.36 -3.04
N VAL A 792 -3.18 9.75 -4.26
CA VAL A 792 -3.70 8.80 -5.26
C VAL A 792 -2.58 7.91 -5.80
N GLN A 793 -1.37 8.43 -6.03
CA GLN A 793 -0.20 7.63 -6.43
C GLN A 793 0.16 6.57 -5.38
N ALA A 794 0.29 6.94 -4.10
CA ALA A 794 0.55 6.00 -3.02
C ALA A 794 -0.58 4.96 -2.84
N SER A 795 -1.81 5.29 -3.27
CA SER A 795 -2.94 4.35 -3.30
C SER A 795 -2.86 3.37 -4.47
N VAL A 796 -2.38 3.81 -5.64
CA VAL A 796 -2.08 2.94 -6.80
C VAL A 796 -0.93 1.99 -6.49
N GLU A 797 0.17 2.49 -5.93
CA GLU A 797 1.31 1.65 -5.52
C GLU A 797 0.90 0.56 -4.53
N ARG A 798 0.07 0.93 -3.53
CA ARG A 798 -0.51 -0.04 -2.60
C ARG A 798 -1.38 -1.06 -3.31
N CYS A 799 -2.31 -0.66 -4.17
CA CYS A 799 -3.19 -1.60 -4.88
C CYS A 799 -2.41 -2.56 -5.80
N ASN A 800 -1.31 -2.11 -6.42
CA ASN A 800 -0.41 -2.97 -7.19
C ASN A 800 0.32 -3.98 -6.29
N SER A 801 0.81 -3.55 -5.13
CA SER A 801 1.46 -4.42 -4.14
C SER A 801 0.49 -5.46 -3.56
N ASP A 802 -0.71 -5.02 -3.18
CA ASP A 802 -1.78 -5.87 -2.65
C ASP A 802 -2.20 -6.92 -3.70
N TYR A 803 -2.37 -6.51 -4.97
CA TYR A 803 -2.68 -7.41 -6.09
C TYR A 803 -1.58 -8.46 -6.31
N CYS A 804 -0.30 -8.07 -6.29
CA CYS A 804 0.81 -9.02 -6.42
C CYS A 804 0.82 -10.02 -5.26
N SER A 805 0.53 -9.57 -4.03
CA SER A 805 0.40 -10.44 -2.86
C SER A 805 -0.77 -11.43 -2.99
N MET A 806 -1.95 -10.95 -3.41
CA MET A 806 -3.12 -11.82 -3.64
C MET A 806 -2.91 -12.82 -4.78
N LYS A 807 -2.27 -12.42 -5.89
CA LYS A 807 -1.93 -13.32 -7.00
C LYS A 807 -0.87 -14.36 -6.58
N ALA A 808 -0.02 -14.05 -5.61
CA ALA A 808 0.92 -15.00 -5.00
C ALA A 808 0.25 -15.94 -3.99
N GLU A 809 -0.64 -15.47 -3.11
CA GLU A 809 -1.43 -16.33 -2.20
C GLU A 809 -2.29 -17.32 -3.00
N LEU A 810 -2.96 -16.85 -4.04
CA LEU A 810 -3.78 -17.71 -4.91
C LEU A 810 -2.94 -18.77 -5.63
N LYS A 811 -1.75 -18.41 -6.12
CA LYS A 811 -0.78 -19.41 -6.63
C LYS A 811 -0.42 -20.42 -5.55
N HIS A 812 -0.10 -19.99 -4.33
CA HIS A 812 0.25 -20.91 -3.23
C HIS A 812 -0.90 -21.87 -2.88
N ARG A 813 -2.17 -21.42 -2.92
CA ARG A 813 -3.33 -22.31 -2.76
C ARG A 813 -3.36 -23.38 -3.85
N ILE A 814 -3.26 -22.98 -5.11
CA ILE A 814 -3.22 -23.91 -6.26
C ILE A 814 -2.01 -24.85 -6.14
N GLU A 815 -0.83 -24.35 -5.75
CA GLU A 815 0.38 -25.15 -5.48
C GLU A 815 0.19 -26.17 -4.33
N SER A 816 -0.71 -25.91 -3.37
CA SER A 816 -1.07 -26.87 -2.29
C SER A 816 -2.09 -27.94 -2.70
N MET A 817 -2.85 -27.75 -3.77
CA MET A 817 -3.78 -28.75 -4.34
C MET A 817 -3.01 -29.85 -5.10
N SER A 818 -2.08 -30.52 -4.41
CA SER A 818 -0.97 -31.30 -4.97
C SER A 818 -1.34 -32.41 -5.96
N HIS A 819 -2.57 -32.91 -5.89
CA HIS A 819 -3.11 -33.95 -6.75
C HIS A 819 -3.74 -33.44 -8.06
N THR A 820 -3.63 -32.14 -8.39
CA THR A 820 -4.29 -31.53 -9.56
C THR A 820 -3.32 -31.16 -10.68
N ALA A 821 -3.82 -31.20 -11.92
CA ALA A 821 -3.10 -30.69 -13.09
C ALA A 821 -2.77 -29.19 -12.97
N ALA A 822 -3.72 -28.40 -12.43
CA ALA A 822 -3.54 -26.98 -12.15
C ALA A 822 -2.37 -26.71 -11.19
N SER A 823 -2.24 -27.50 -10.12
CA SER A 823 -1.11 -27.43 -9.18
C SER A 823 0.21 -27.72 -9.87
N THR A 824 0.26 -28.78 -10.69
CA THR A 824 1.46 -29.14 -11.46
C THR A 824 1.87 -28.00 -12.40
N LEU A 825 0.94 -27.47 -13.20
CA LEU A 825 1.21 -26.36 -14.11
C LEU A 825 1.62 -25.08 -13.38
N CYS A 826 1.03 -24.77 -12.22
CA CYS A 826 1.42 -23.61 -11.43
C CYS A 826 2.88 -23.68 -10.94
N ASN A 827 3.36 -24.88 -10.57
CA ASN A 827 4.76 -25.12 -10.25
C ASN A 827 5.66 -25.02 -11.49
N LEU A 828 5.24 -25.55 -12.65
CA LEU A 828 6.03 -25.46 -13.89
C LEU A 828 6.19 -24.01 -14.38
N LEU A 829 5.16 -23.17 -14.23
CA LEU A 829 5.17 -21.74 -14.56
C LEU A 829 6.01 -20.87 -13.59
N ARG A 830 6.76 -21.49 -12.67
CA ARG A 830 7.64 -20.84 -11.70
C ARG A 830 9.13 -21.08 -11.96
N VAL A 831 9.49 -22.13 -12.69
CA VAL A 831 10.88 -22.49 -13.00
C VAL A 831 11.34 -21.73 -14.26
N PRO A 832 12.52 -21.09 -14.26
CA PRO A 832 13.09 -20.52 -15.48
C PRO A 832 13.28 -21.58 -16.57
N SER A 833 13.01 -21.23 -17.83
CA SER A 833 12.94 -22.15 -18.98
C SER A 833 14.26 -22.84 -19.39
N GLN A 834 15.28 -22.85 -18.53
CA GLN A 834 16.59 -23.47 -18.75
C GLN A 834 16.77 -24.81 -17.99
N GLU A 835 15.95 -25.11 -16.98
CA GLU A 835 16.12 -26.32 -16.14
C GLU A 835 15.21 -27.49 -16.52
N LEU A 836 14.15 -27.26 -17.30
CA LEU A 836 13.17 -28.28 -17.70
C LEU A 836 12.81 -28.18 -19.18
N SER A 837 13.32 -29.13 -19.98
CA SER A 837 12.85 -29.37 -21.35
C SER A 837 11.43 -29.94 -21.33
N ASN A 838 10.45 -29.05 -21.44
CA ASN A 838 9.01 -29.33 -21.38
C ASN A 838 8.32 -28.78 -22.65
N ASP A 839 8.63 -29.35 -23.81
CA ASP A 839 8.19 -28.86 -25.12
C ASP A 839 6.67 -28.62 -25.25
N PHE A 840 5.86 -29.40 -24.50
CA PHE A 840 4.40 -29.24 -24.45
C PHE A 840 3.92 -27.92 -23.83
N MET A 841 4.73 -27.25 -23.01
CA MET A 841 4.34 -26.01 -22.33
C MET A 841 4.21 -24.81 -23.27
N GLY A 842 4.83 -24.83 -24.46
CA GLY A 842 4.85 -23.70 -25.40
C GLY A 842 3.48 -23.24 -25.92
N GLY A 843 2.45 -24.09 -25.79
CA GLY A 843 1.07 -23.76 -26.13
C GLY A 843 0.14 -23.46 -24.95
N VAL A 844 0.63 -23.54 -23.71
CA VAL A 844 -0.16 -23.27 -22.49
C VAL A 844 -0.13 -21.77 -22.18
N ILE A 845 -1.31 -21.20 -21.92
CA ILE A 845 -1.51 -19.77 -21.64
C ILE A 845 -1.62 -19.51 -20.13
N GLY A 846 -2.32 -20.37 -19.39
CA GLY A 846 -2.45 -20.25 -17.93
C GLY A 846 -3.67 -20.97 -17.38
N LEU A 847 -4.01 -20.65 -16.13
CA LEU A 847 -5.21 -21.14 -15.44
C LEU A 847 -6.25 -20.01 -15.38
N VAL A 848 -7.53 -20.30 -15.56
CA VAL A 848 -8.61 -19.29 -15.57
C VAL A 848 -8.54 -18.35 -14.37
N ALA A 849 -8.36 -18.88 -13.15
CA ALA A 849 -8.23 -18.11 -11.91
C ALA A 849 -7.06 -17.09 -11.89
N LEU A 850 -6.06 -17.22 -12.76
CA LEU A 850 -4.86 -16.37 -12.81
C LEU A 850 -4.85 -15.38 -14.00
N LEU A 851 -5.74 -15.56 -14.99
CA LEU A 851 -5.81 -14.78 -16.23
C LEU A 851 -6.69 -13.52 -16.12
N GLY A 852 -7.51 -13.40 -15.08
CA GLY A 852 -8.40 -12.28 -14.83
C GLY A 852 -8.36 -11.79 -13.38
N SER A 853 -9.04 -10.68 -13.11
CA SER A 853 -9.21 -10.08 -11.79
C SER A 853 -10.53 -9.33 -11.69
N THR A 854 -10.99 -8.94 -10.50
CA THR A 854 -12.31 -8.29 -10.32
C THR A 854 -12.26 -7.10 -9.38
N GLY A 855 -13.14 -6.11 -9.58
CA GLY A 855 -13.17 -4.88 -8.79
C GLY A 855 -13.53 -5.02 -7.30
N SER A 856 -14.18 -6.12 -6.87
CA SER A 856 -14.53 -6.36 -5.45
C SER A 856 -14.47 -7.84 -5.05
N SER A 857 -14.45 -8.08 -3.74
CA SER A 857 -14.48 -9.42 -3.11
C SER A 857 -15.80 -10.16 -3.34
N GLU A 858 -16.91 -9.44 -3.35
CA GLU A 858 -18.26 -9.98 -3.50
C GLU A 858 -18.46 -10.46 -4.94
N LEU A 859 -17.96 -9.66 -5.90
CA LEU A 859 -17.93 -10.00 -7.32
C LEU A 859 -16.98 -11.19 -7.60
N SER A 860 -15.75 -11.17 -7.06
CA SER A 860 -14.81 -12.29 -7.16
C SER A 860 -15.48 -13.60 -6.70
N ARG A 861 -16.05 -13.59 -5.49
CA ARG A 861 -16.70 -14.74 -4.88
C ARG A 861 -17.86 -15.26 -5.72
N ILE A 862 -18.80 -14.40 -6.15
CA ILE A 862 -20.00 -14.85 -6.86
C ILE A 862 -19.71 -15.31 -8.29
N LEU A 863 -18.73 -14.72 -8.99
CA LEU A 863 -18.30 -15.21 -10.29
C LEU A 863 -17.54 -16.54 -10.18
N SER A 864 -16.73 -16.72 -9.14
CA SER A 864 -16.03 -17.99 -8.90
C SER A 864 -17.00 -19.10 -8.46
N GLU A 865 -18.04 -18.76 -7.69
CA GLU A 865 -19.17 -19.65 -7.34
C GLU A 865 -20.06 -19.97 -8.55
N TYR A 866 -20.18 -19.06 -9.51
CA TYR A 866 -20.87 -19.28 -10.78
C TYR A 866 -20.11 -20.27 -11.67
N LEU A 867 -18.81 -20.08 -11.88
CA LEU A 867 -17.99 -20.97 -12.71
C LEU A 867 -17.77 -22.34 -12.05
N GLY A 868 -17.54 -22.36 -10.74
CA GLY A 868 -17.18 -23.57 -10.00
C GLY A 868 -15.69 -23.93 -10.14
N GLU A 869 -15.22 -24.84 -9.30
CA GLU A 869 -13.79 -25.16 -9.15
C GLU A 869 -13.17 -25.71 -10.44
N ASP A 870 -13.85 -26.64 -11.13
CA ASP A 870 -13.40 -27.24 -12.39
C ASP A 870 -13.10 -26.19 -13.48
N GLN A 871 -13.89 -25.12 -13.54
CA GLN A 871 -13.70 -24.04 -14.51
C GLN A 871 -12.68 -23.00 -14.03
N MET A 872 -12.59 -22.72 -12.73
CA MET A 872 -11.57 -21.83 -12.16
C MET A 872 -10.15 -22.41 -12.28
N LEU A 873 -10.03 -23.74 -12.14
CA LEU A 873 -8.78 -24.49 -12.31
C LEU A 873 -8.52 -24.95 -13.76
N ALA A 874 -9.40 -24.60 -14.72
CA ALA A 874 -9.25 -25.02 -16.10
C ALA A 874 -7.98 -24.48 -16.75
N VAL A 875 -7.33 -25.34 -17.53
CA VAL A 875 -6.09 -25.05 -18.26
C VAL A 875 -6.43 -24.41 -19.60
N VAL A 876 -5.97 -23.20 -19.82
CA VAL A 876 -6.16 -22.49 -21.09
C VAL A 876 -4.96 -22.76 -22.00
N CYS A 877 -5.23 -23.31 -23.18
CA CYS A 877 -4.26 -23.56 -24.25
C CYS A 877 -4.57 -22.66 -25.45
N ARG A 878 -3.55 -22.37 -26.27
CA ARG A 878 -3.76 -21.59 -27.51
C ARG A 878 -4.63 -22.33 -28.52
N SER A 879 -4.36 -23.62 -28.74
CA SER A 879 -5.03 -24.46 -29.76
C SER A 879 -5.30 -25.89 -29.27
N PHE A 880 -6.20 -26.61 -29.93
CA PHE A 880 -6.47 -28.03 -29.67
C PHE A 880 -5.21 -28.92 -29.70
N ALA A 881 -4.25 -28.65 -30.59
CA ALA A 881 -2.99 -29.38 -30.63
C ALA A 881 -2.17 -29.23 -29.34
N ALA A 882 -2.17 -28.03 -28.74
CA ALA A 882 -1.54 -27.79 -27.44
C ALA A 882 -2.31 -28.41 -26.27
N ALA A 883 -3.64 -28.46 -26.33
CA ALA A 883 -4.46 -29.15 -25.34
C ALA A 883 -4.20 -30.66 -25.35
N VAL A 884 -4.18 -31.30 -26.52
CA VAL A 884 -3.86 -32.72 -26.68
C VAL A 884 -2.41 -33.02 -26.28
N ALA A 885 -1.47 -32.09 -26.44
CA ALA A 885 -0.08 -32.28 -26.02
C ALA A 885 0.13 -32.44 -24.50
N LEU A 886 -0.89 -32.18 -23.66
CA LEU A 886 -0.83 -32.35 -22.20
C LEU A 886 -0.95 -33.81 -21.74
N GLU A 887 -1.56 -34.69 -22.56
CA GLU A 887 -1.92 -36.06 -22.20
C GLU A 887 -1.60 -37.02 -23.36
N LYS A 888 -1.24 -38.27 -23.05
CA LYS A 888 -1.08 -39.33 -24.06
C LYS A 888 -1.75 -40.60 -23.56
N TYR A 889 -2.23 -41.41 -24.50
CA TYR A 889 -2.82 -42.73 -24.21
C TYR A 889 -1.91 -43.85 -24.70
N GLU A 890 -1.79 -44.90 -23.90
CA GLU A 890 -1.24 -46.19 -24.32
C GLU A 890 -2.21 -46.91 -25.28
N HIS A 891 -1.73 -47.96 -25.96
CA HIS A 891 -2.52 -48.66 -26.99
C HIS A 891 -3.77 -49.40 -26.43
N ASN A 892 -3.88 -49.52 -25.11
CA ASN A 892 -5.05 -50.05 -24.40
C ASN A 892 -6.10 -48.96 -24.05
N GLY A 893 -5.79 -47.68 -24.27
CA GLY A 893 -6.65 -46.55 -23.89
C GLY A 893 -6.43 -46.01 -22.47
N GLU A 894 -5.45 -46.52 -21.71
CA GLU A 894 -5.06 -45.94 -20.42
C GLU A 894 -4.10 -44.75 -20.60
N VAL A 895 -3.99 -43.89 -19.59
CA VAL A 895 -3.15 -42.68 -19.65
C VAL A 895 -1.67 -43.05 -19.45
N ASP A 896 -0.82 -42.67 -20.42
CA ASP A 896 0.61 -42.87 -20.35
C ASP A 896 1.25 -41.91 -19.32
N SER A 897 1.36 -42.43 -18.10
CA SER A 897 1.98 -41.74 -16.95
C SER A 897 3.44 -41.29 -17.15
N ARG A 898 4.12 -41.76 -18.21
CA ARG A 898 5.52 -41.45 -18.50
C ARG A 898 5.69 -40.26 -19.46
N HIS A 899 4.58 -39.66 -19.91
CA HIS A 899 4.59 -38.56 -20.87
C HIS A 899 3.96 -37.25 -20.37
N ALA A 900 4.28 -36.16 -21.08
CA ALA A 900 3.67 -34.84 -20.97
C ALA A 900 3.47 -34.34 -19.52
N LEU A 901 2.26 -33.92 -19.16
CA LEU A 901 1.99 -33.32 -17.85
C LEU A 901 2.11 -34.32 -16.69
N TYR A 902 1.80 -35.60 -16.94
CA TYR A 902 1.93 -36.68 -15.94
C TYR A 902 3.40 -36.97 -15.60
N ALA A 903 4.28 -37.00 -16.62
CA ALA A 903 5.72 -37.09 -16.40
C ALA A 903 6.28 -35.90 -15.60
N ALA A 904 5.76 -34.69 -15.87
CA ALA A 904 6.16 -33.50 -15.14
C ALA A 904 5.67 -33.50 -13.68
N ALA A 905 4.45 -34.00 -13.41
CA ALA A 905 3.96 -34.23 -12.05
C ALA A 905 4.84 -35.25 -11.31
N ALA A 906 5.17 -36.39 -11.94
CA ALA A 906 6.03 -37.41 -11.36
C ALA A 906 7.44 -36.89 -11.01
N LYS A 907 8.06 -36.08 -11.89
CA LYS A 907 9.33 -35.39 -11.61
C LYS A 907 9.26 -34.44 -10.41
N LEU A 908 8.09 -33.86 -10.13
CA LEU A 908 7.83 -32.98 -8.98
C LEU A 908 7.38 -33.76 -7.72
N GLY A 909 7.39 -35.10 -7.73
CA GLY A 909 6.91 -35.92 -6.62
C GLY A 909 5.39 -35.87 -6.41
N ARG A 910 4.64 -35.52 -7.45
CA ARG A 910 3.18 -35.33 -7.42
C ARG A 910 2.47 -36.38 -8.29
N SER A 911 1.18 -36.58 -8.02
CA SER A 911 0.25 -37.32 -8.89
C SER A 911 -0.79 -36.38 -9.47
N ILE A 912 -1.42 -36.75 -10.58
CA ILE A 912 -2.63 -36.07 -11.08
C ILE A 912 -3.78 -37.06 -10.96
N ASN A 913 -4.74 -36.75 -10.09
CA ASN A 913 -5.84 -37.64 -9.73
C ASN A 913 -7.15 -37.10 -10.32
N GLY A 914 -7.87 -37.93 -11.07
CA GLY A 914 -9.12 -37.53 -11.74
C GLY A 914 -8.87 -36.80 -13.07
N ARG A 915 -9.94 -36.19 -13.59
CA ARG A 915 -9.93 -35.41 -14.84
C ARG A 915 -9.70 -33.93 -14.54
N PHE A 916 -9.16 -33.19 -15.50
CA PHE A 916 -9.05 -31.73 -15.47
C PHE A 916 -9.63 -31.13 -16.76
N LEU A 917 -10.15 -29.90 -16.68
CA LEU A 917 -10.70 -29.21 -17.84
C LEU A 917 -9.58 -28.48 -18.60
N VAL A 918 -9.60 -28.59 -19.94
CA VAL A 918 -8.72 -27.84 -20.85
C VAL A 918 -9.59 -27.06 -21.83
N ILE A 919 -9.26 -25.79 -22.07
CA ILE A 919 -9.97 -24.87 -22.96
C ILE A 919 -8.99 -24.36 -24.02
N SER A 920 -9.26 -24.64 -25.29
CA SER A 920 -8.48 -24.12 -26.42
C SER A 920 -9.04 -22.79 -26.93
N LEU A 921 -8.22 -21.74 -27.01
CA LEU A 921 -8.70 -20.41 -27.42
C LEU A 921 -9.05 -20.28 -28.90
N GLU A 922 -8.41 -21.06 -29.77
CA GLU A 922 -8.66 -21.02 -31.22
C GLU A 922 -9.89 -21.85 -31.65
N ASP A 923 -10.38 -22.74 -30.78
CA ASP A 923 -11.51 -23.62 -31.03
C ASP A 923 -12.83 -23.14 -30.40
N ILE A 924 -12.79 -22.11 -29.53
CA ILE A 924 -13.99 -21.46 -28.97
C ILE A 924 -14.46 -20.30 -29.85
N GLN A 925 -15.77 -20.22 -30.09
CA GLN A 925 -16.37 -19.17 -30.92
C GLN A 925 -16.20 -17.78 -30.25
N PRO A 926 -15.56 -16.80 -30.92
CA PRO A 926 -15.38 -15.46 -30.38
C PRO A 926 -16.68 -14.64 -30.44
N TYR A 927 -16.79 -13.65 -29.55
CA TYR A 927 -17.76 -12.57 -29.69
C TYR A 927 -17.44 -11.69 -30.91
N THR A 928 -18.39 -11.60 -31.84
CA THR A 928 -18.27 -10.91 -33.13
C THR A 928 -18.93 -9.52 -33.17
N GLY A 929 -19.37 -8.99 -32.01
CA GLY A 929 -19.92 -7.63 -31.92
C GLY A 929 -18.86 -6.58 -31.59
N ASP A 930 -19.29 -5.33 -31.53
CA ASP A 930 -18.41 -4.17 -31.33
C ASP A 930 -17.82 -4.06 -29.91
N PHE A 931 -16.85 -3.16 -29.78
CA PHE A 931 -16.24 -2.75 -28.50
C PHE A 931 -16.74 -1.37 -28.06
N ASP A 932 -16.72 -1.10 -26.76
CA ASP A 932 -16.73 0.27 -26.25
C ASP A 932 -15.38 0.94 -26.60
N GLY A 933 -15.39 1.71 -27.70
CA GLY A 933 -14.19 2.31 -28.28
C GLY A 933 -13.47 3.34 -27.40
N GLY A 934 -14.06 3.74 -26.26
CA GLY A 934 -13.43 4.62 -25.28
C GLY A 934 -12.85 3.92 -24.05
N ASP A 935 -13.08 2.62 -23.86
CA ASP A 935 -12.74 1.93 -22.61
C ASP A 935 -11.35 1.24 -22.64
N PRO A 936 -10.42 1.58 -21.73
CA PRO A 936 -9.05 1.06 -21.74
C PRO A 936 -8.94 -0.42 -21.31
N GLN A 937 -10.04 -1.08 -20.94
CA GLN A 937 -10.12 -2.52 -20.69
C GLN A 937 -10.76 -3.28 -21.87
N ARG A 938 -10.98 -2.61 -23.02
CA ARG A 938 -11.54 -3.16 -24.26
C ARG A 938 -12.81 -3.97 -24.01
N LYS A 939 -13.79 -3.33 -23.36
CA LYS A 939 -15.09 -3.94 -23.01
C LYS A 939 -15.96 -4.17 -24.26
N LEU A 940 -16.78 -5.21 -24.20
CA LEU A 940 -17.71 -5.58 -25.27
C LEU A 940 -18.92 -4.64 -25.25
N ALA A 941 -19.37 -4.15 -26.40
CA ALA A 941 -20.53 -3.26 -26.55
C ALA A 941 -21.86 -4.03 -26.47
N LEU A 942 -22.13 -4.61 -25.30
CA LEU A 942 -23.36 -5.36 -25.03
C LEU A 942 -24.53 -4.39 -24.75
N PRO A 943 -25.70 -4.58 -25.36
CA PRO A 943 -26.86 -3.69 -25.17
C PRO A 943 -27.38 -3.80 -23.74
N TYR A 944 -27.90 -2.70 -23.17
CA TYR A 944 -28.55 -2.75 -21.86
C TYR A 944 -29.80 -3.66 -21.90
N PRO A 945 -30.05 -4.45 -20.84
CA PRO A 945 -31.27 -5.23 -20.75
C PRO A 945 -32.49 -4.32 -20.54
N ILE A 946 -33.61 -4.70 -21.15
CA ILE A 946 -34.86 -3.92 -21.15
C ILE A 946 -36.00 -4.82 -20.66
N LEU A 947 -36.79 -4.34 -19.70
CA LEU A 947 -37.99 -5.02 -19.21
C LEU A 947 -39.15 -4.92 -20.23
N PRO A 948 -40.19 -5.77 -20.15
CA PRO A 948 -41.40 -5.62 -20.97
C PRO A 948 -42.12 -4.27 -20.83
N SER A 949 -41.79 -3.46 -19.81
CA SER A 949 -42.27 -2.09 -19.60
C SER A 949 -41.45 -1.01 -20.34
N GLY A 950 -40.37 -1.38 -21.04
CA GLY A 950 -39.47 -0.44 -21.74
C GLY A 950 -38.34 0.13 -20.86
N ASN A 951 -38.37 -0.08 -19.55
CA ASN A 951 -37.33 0.42 -18.63
C ASN A 951 -36.18 -0.58 -18.47
N THR A 952 -34.97 -0.08 -18.21
CA THR A 952 -33.84 -0.89 -17.70
C THR A 952 -34.20 -1.48 -16.34
N PRO A 953 -33.87 -2.76 -16.04
CA PRO A 953 -34.09 -3.34 -14.72
C PRO A 953 -33.34 -2.61 -13.61
N ASP A 954 -34.02 -2.33 -12.51
CA ASP A 954 -33.40 -1.83 -11.28
C ASP A 954 -32.28 -2.76 -10.80
N GLY A 955 -31.28 -2.16 -10.13
CA GLY A 955 -30.17 -2.89 -9.54
C GLY A 955 -29.22 -3.60 -10.52
N PHE A 956 -29.43 -3.52 -11.84
CA PHE A 956 -28.49 -4.03 -12.84
C PHE A 956 -27.16 -3.26 -12.78
N LEU A 957 -26.06 -3.98 -12.67
CA LEU A 957 -24.71 -3.40 -12.56
C LEU A 957 -23.89 -3.55 -13.85
N GLY A 958 -24.30 -4.43 -14.77
CA GLY A 958 -23.60 -4.71 -16.02
C GLY A 958 -23.45 -6.22 -16.30
N TYR A 959 -22.66 -6.54 -17.32
CA TYR A 959 -22.35 -7.91 -17.74
C TYR A 959 -21.05 -8.42 -17.12
N ALA A 960 -21.03 -9.65 -16.61
CA ALA A 960 -19.88 -10.24 -15.92
C ALA A 960 -18.60 -10.27 -16.77
N VAL A 961 -18.72 -10.55 -18.08
CA VAL A 961 -17.61 -10.52 -19.05
C VAL A 961 -16.92 -9.14 -19.14
N ASN A 962 -17.60 -8.06 -18.79
CA ASN A 962 -17.06 -6.70 -18.74
C ASN A 962 -16.63 -6.25 -17.33
N MET A 963 -16.80 -7.08 -16.30
CA MET A 963 -16.36 -6.82 -14.91
C MET A 963 -15.10 -7.59 -14.49
N VAL A 964 -14.57 -8.45 -15.37
CA VAL A 964 -13.23 -9.04 -15.22
C VAL A 964 -12.20 -8.08 -15.80
N ASP A 965 -11.35 -7.51 -14.96
CA ASP A 965 -10.20 -6.70 -15.36
C ASP A 965 -9.03 -7.62 -15.76
N LEU A 966 -8.44 -7.36 -16.93
CA LEU A 966 -7.25 -8.03 -17.46
C LEU A 966 -6.00 -7.21 -17.16
N ASP A 967 -4.88 -7.88 -16.89
CA ASP A 967 -3.58 -7.20 -16.84
C ASP A 967 -3.06 -6.88 -18.26
N GLU A 968 -2.05 -6.02 -18.34
CA GLU A 968 -1.57 -5.41 -19.59
C GLU A 968 -1.03 -6.44 -20.60
N HIS A 969 -0.55 -7.59 -20.14
CA HIS A 969 -0.16 -8.70 -21.00
C HIS A 969 -1.39 -9.43 -21.57
N HIS A 970 -2.34 -9.78 -20.69
CA HIS A 970 -3.54 -10.52 -21.08
C HIS A 970 -4.55 -9.70 -21.91
N LEU A 971 -4.52 -8.37 -21.81
CA LEU A 971 -5.34 -7.45 -22.61
C LEU A 971 -4.89 -7.34 -24.09
N HIS A 972 -3.59 -7.48 -24.35
CA HIS A 972 -3.00 -7.38 -25.69
C HIS A 972 -2.79 -8.74 -26.37
N MET A 973 -2.84 -9.86 -25.62
CA MET A 973 -2.73 -11.19 -26.18
C MET A 973 -3.96 -11.56 -27.05
N THR A 974 -3.68 -12.02 -28.26
CA THR A 974 -4.67 -12.45 -29.26
C THR A 974 -4.50 -13.91 -29.68
N THR A 975 -5.56 -14.50 -30.25
CA THR A 975 -5.51 -15.74 -31.03
C THR A 975 -4.90 -15.48 -32.42
N ALA A 976 -4.58 -16.54 -33.17
CA ALA A 976 -4.13 -16.42 -34.57
C ALA A 976 -5.12 -15.62 -35.46
N ALA A 977 -6.42 -15.65 -35.13
CA ALA A 977 -7.47 -14.89 -35.81
C ALA A 977 -7.68 -13.45 -35.28
N GLY A 978 -6.79 -12.95 -34.41
CA GLY A 978 -6.80 -11.56 -33.91
C GLY A 978 -7.72 -11.28 -32.71
N HIS A 979 -8.53 -12.25 -32.27
CA HIS A 979 -9.47 -12.07 -31.15
C HIS A 979 -8.76 -12.10 -29.79
N GLY A 980 -9.10 -11.17 -28.89
CA GLY A 980 -8.52 -11.09 -27.55
C GLY A 980 -9.27 -11.91 -26.48
N LEU A 981 -8.62 -12.16 -25.33
CA LEU A 981 -9.17 -12.99 -24.23
C LEU A 981 -10.59 -12.61 -23.77
N ARG A 982 -10.98 -11.33 -23.83
CA ARG A 982 -12.35 -10.91 -23.45
C ARG A 982 -13.40 -11.41 -24.44
N GLN A 983 -13.08 -11.42 -25.74
CA GLN A 983 -13.98 -11.92 -26.80
C GLN A 983 -14.02 -13.44 -26.86
N THR A 984 -12.94 -14.12 -26.50
CA THR A 984 -12.84 -15.59 -26.52
C THR A 984 -13.13 -16.17 -25.14
N LEU A 985 -12.11 -16.34 -24.29
CA LEU A 985 -12.21 -17.05 -23.00
C LEU A 985 -13.32 -16.52 -22.10
N PHE A 986 -13.35 -15.22 -21.81
CA PHE A 986 -14.28 -14.69 -20.82
C PHE A 986 -15.71 -14.55 -21.36
N TYR A 987 -15.89 -14.42 -22.67
CA TYR A 987 -17.21 -14.53 -23.30
C TYR A 987 -17.69 -15.99 -23.37
N PHE A 988 -16.80 -16.98 -23.56
CA PHE A 988 -17.13 -18.39 -23.45
C PHE A 988 -17.55 -18.80 -22.02
N LEU A 989 -16.85 -18.28 -21.00
CA LEU A 989 -17.14 -18.58 -19.59
C LEU A 989 -18.38 -17.86 -19.03
N PHE A 990 -18.65 -16.62 -19.46
CA PHE A 990 -19.73 -15.80 -18.89
C PHE A 990 -20.82 -15.38 -19.89
N GLY A 991 -20.54 -15.31 -21.19
CA GLY A 991 -21.48 -14.81 -22.20
C GLY A 991 -22.13 -13.48 -21.80
N GLU A 992 -23.45 -13.42 -21.92
CA GLU A 992 -24.27 -12.30 -21.43
C GLU A 992 -24.75 -12.51 -19.97
N LEU A 993 -23.93 -13.04 -19.07
CA LEU A 993 -24.29 -13.17 -17.64
C LEU A 993 -24.50 -11.79 -17.00
N HIS A 994 -25.73 -11.51 -16.54
CA HIS A 994 -26.05 -10.26 -15.85
C HIS A 994 -25.53 -10.28 -14.40
N VAL A 995 -25.10 -9.11 -13.89
CA VAL A 995 -24.75 -8.90 -12.48
C VAL A 995 -25.71 -7.89 -11.86
N TYR A 996 -26.28 -8.22 -10.69
CA TYR A 996 -27.22 -7.38 -9.94
C TYR A 996 -26.72 -7.04 -8.55
N LYS A 997 -27.20 -5.91 -8.01
CA LYS A 997 -26.90 -5.47 -6.64
C LYS A 997 -27.48 -6.42 -5.59
N THR A 998 -28.76 -6.79 -5.70
CA THR A 998 -29.43 -7.74 -4.81
C THR A 998 -30.14 -8.86 -5.57
N ARG A 999 -30.46 -9.93 -4.86
CA ARG A 999 -31.24 -11.06 -5.34
C ARG A 999 -32.68 -10.66 -5.68
N GLN A 1000 -33.23 -9.64 -5.00
CA GLN A 1000 -34.56 -9.13 -5.30
C GLN A 1000 -34.58 -8.44 -6.66
N ASP A 1001 -33.59 -7.60 -6.94
CA ASP A 1001 -33.40 -6.95 -8.25
C ASP A 1001 -33.27 -7.99 -9.37
N MET A 1002 -32.41 -8.99 -9.18
CA MET A 1002 -32.21 -10.10 -10.12
C MET A 1002 -33.50 -10.88 -10.41
N LEU A 1003 -34.33 -11.12 -9.39
CA LEU A 1003 -35.59 -11.86 -9.55
C LEU A 1003 -36.69 -11.00 -10.21
N ALA A 1004 -36.73 -9.70 -9.95
CA ALA A 1004 -37.60 -8.77 -10.68
C ALA A 1004 -37.20 -8.70 -12.17
N ALA A 1005 -35.90 -8.72 -12.46
CA ALA A 1005 -35.36 -8.68 -13.81
C ALA A 1005 -35.51 -9.98 -14.63
N ARG A 1006 -36.04 -11.07 -14.05
CA ARG A 1006 -36.07 -12.41 -14.67
C ARG A 1006 -36.69 -12.46 -16.07
N ALA A 1007 -37.60 -11.54 -16.40
CA ALA A 1007 -38.23 -11.46 -17.72
C ALA A 1007 -37.28 -11.05 -18.88
N CYS A 1008 -36.12 -10.46 -18.59
CA CYS A 1008 -35.15 -10.00 -19.59
C CYS A 1008 -33.79 -10.74 -19.55
N ILE A 1009 -33.61 -11.67 -18.61
CA ILE A 1009 -32.38 -12.44 -18.45
C ILE A 1009 -32.38 -13.63 -19.42
N LYS A 1010 -31.38 -13.70 -20.32
CA LYS A 1010 -31.24 -14.77 -21.33
C LYS A 1010 -30.25 -15.87 -20.93
N HIS A 1011 -29.01 -15.48 -20.61
CA HIS A 1011 -27.88 -16.40 -20.42
C HIS A 1011 -27.67 -16.78 -18.94
N GLY A 1012 -28.34 -16.07 -18.02
CA GLY A 1012 -28.22 -16.26 -16.57
C GLY A 1012 -28.01 -14.93 -15.86
N ALA A 1013 -28.05 -14.96 -14.53
CA ALA A 1013 -27.73 -13.81 -13.70
C ALA A 1013 -27.11 -14.20 -12.35
N VAL A 1014 -26.34 -13.28 -11.77
CA VAL A 1014 -25.86 -13.36 -10.39
C VAL A 1014 -26.17 -12.08 -9.63
N SER A 1015 -26.24 -12.17 -8.30
CA SER A 1015 -26.35 -11.00 -7.42
C SER A 1015 -25.31 -11.02 -6.30
N LEU A 1016 -24.77 -9.85 -5.95
CA LEU A 1016 -23.64 -9.73 -5.02
C LEU A 1016 -23.93 -10.28 -3.61
N ASP A 1017 -25.19 -10.28 -3.20
CA ASP A 1017 -25.72 -10.86 -1.96
C ASP A 1017 -25.85 -12.40 -1.96
N GLY A 1018 -25.48 -13.08 -3.07
CA GLY A 1018 -25.40 -14.55 -3.13
C GLY A 1018 -26.49 -15.24 -3.96
N GLY A 1019 -27.22 -14.51 -4.81
CA GLY A 1019 -28.12 -15.12 -5.78
C GLY A 1019 -27.38 -15.63 -7.02
N ILE A 1020 -27.72 -16.85 -7.49
CA ILE A 1020 -27.30 -17.36 -8.80
C ILE A 1020 -28.51 -17.96 -9.51
N LEU A 1021 -28.75 -17.49 -10.74
CA LEU A 1021 -29.73 -18.00 -11.70
C LEU A 1021 -28.98 -18.48 -12.96
N ARG A 1022 -29.02 -19.78 -13.24
CA ARG A 1022 -28.35 -20.38 -14.41
C ARG A 1022 -29.30 -20.46 -15.61
N GLN A 1023 -28.74 -20.54 -16.81
CA GLN A 1023 -29.47 -20.53 -18.09
C GLN A 1023 -30.60 -21.58 -18.20
N THR A 1024 -30.48 -22.70 -17.50
CA THR A 1024 -31.48 -23.78 -17.43
C THR A 1024 -32.71 -23.45 -16.57
N GLY A 1025 -32.83 -22.23 -16.05
CA GLY A 1025 -33.83 -21.83 -15.05
C GLY A 1025 -33.53 -22.34 -13.63
N ALA A 1026 -32.44 -23.08 -13.44
CA ALA A 1026 -31.98 -23.54 -12.13
C ALA A 1026 -31.46 -22.38 -11.27
N VAL A 1027 -31.79 -22.40 -9.98
CA VAL A 1027 -31.38 -21.39 -8.99
C VAL A 1027 -30.57 -22.07 -7.89
N SER A 1028 -29.37 -21.57 -7.61
CA SER A 1028 -28.59 -22.02 -6.45
C SER A 1028 -29.09 -21.32 -5.18
N LEU A 1029 -29.20 -22.07 -4.08
CA LEU A 1029 -29.72 -21.60 -2.80
C LEU A 1029 -28.71 -21.91 -1.68
N GLY A 1030 -28.26 -20.89 -0.97
CA GLY A 1030 -27.29 -21.01 0.11
C GLY A 1030 -26.31 -19.84 0.09
N TYR A 1031 -25.13 -20.06 0.63
CA TYR A 1031 -23.98 -19.17 0.51
C TYR A 1031 -22.74 -20.04 0.22
N GLY A 1032 -22.18 -19.92 -0.98
CA GLY A 1032 -20.90 -20.52 -1.33
C GLY A 1032 -19.72 -19.62 -0.92
N ASN A 1033 -18.63 -20.27 -0.51
CA ASN A 1033 -17.34 -19.64 -0.30
C ASN A 1033 -16.27 -20.46 -1.03
N PRO A 1034 -16.15 -20.31 -2.36
CA PRO A 1034 -15.17 -21.06 -3.15
C PRO A 1034 -13.75 -20.84 -2.62
N GLU A 1035 -12.93 -21.90 -2.64
CA GLU A 1035 -11.56 -21.85 -2.14
C GLU A 1035 -10.60 -21.15 -3.11
N ILE A 1036 -10.91 -21.25 -4.41
CA ILE A 1036 -10.24 -20.61 -5.53
C ILE A 1036 -11.12 -19.46 -6.05
N CYS A 1037 -10.59 -18.24 -5.99
CA CYS A 1037 -11.29 -17.00 -6.33
C CYS A 1037 -10.43 -16.14 -7.27
N PHE A 1038 -11.05 -15.32 -8.13
CA PHE A 1038 -10.32 -14.32 -8.90
C PHE A 1038 -9.61 -13.30 -7.97
N PRO A 1039 -8.34 -12.92 -8.24
CA PRO A 1039 -7.68 -11.83 -7.52
C PRO A 1039 -8.49 -10.54 -7.58
N VAL A 1040 -8.59 -9.81 -6.45
CA VAL A 1040 -9.32 -8.54 -6.40
C VAL A 1040 -8.36 -7.40 -6.74
N LEU A 1041 -8.65 -6.67 -7.81
CA LEU A 1041 -7.92 -5.47 -8.22
C LEU A 1041 -8.84 -4.25 -8.11
N ARG A 1042 -8.61 -3.39 -7.12
CA ARG A 1042 -9.33 -2.12 -7.02
C ARG A 1042 -8.92 -1.22 -8.19
N SER A 1043 -9.87 -0.84 -9.04
CA SER A 1043 -9.60 -0.35 -10.40
C SER A 1043 -8.53 0.75 -10.48
N VAL A 1044 -7.32 0.33 -10.87
CA VAL A 1044 -6.16 1.21 -11.06
C VAL A 1044 -6.39 2.16 -12.23
N ALA A 1045 -7.22 1.79 -13.21
CA ALA A 1045 -7.60 2.65 -14.33
C ALA A 1045 -8.32 3.94 -13.86
N VAL A 1046 -9.26 3.83 -12.93
CA VAL A 1046 -9.97 5.00 -12.37
C VAL A 1046 -9.01 5.92 -11.60
N MET A 1047 -8.06 5.34 -10.86
CA MET A 1047 -7.05 6.11 -10.12
C MET A 1047 -6.01 6.76 -11.05
N LYS A 1048 -5.57 6.06 -12.11
CA LYS A 1048 -4.73 6.63 -13.18
C LYS A 1048 -5.42 7.83 -13.84
N LYS A 1049 -6.70 7.70 -14.23
CA LYS A 1049 -7.47 8.79 -14.85
C LYS A 1049 -7.65 10.00 -13.92
N LYS A 1050 -7.79 9.78 -12.59
CA LYS A 1050 -7.76 10.88 -11.61
C LYS A 1050 -6.40 11.58 -11.56
N ILE A 1051 -5.28 10.83 -11.53
CA ILE A 1051 -3.93 11.41 -11.57
C ILE A 1051 -3.72 12.24 -12.84
N GLU A 1052 -4.29 11.81 -13.96
CA GLU A 1052 -4.23 12.53 -15.24
C GLU A 1052 -4.96 13.88 -15.19
N ILE A 1053 -6.22 13.89 -14.72
CA ILE A 1053 -7.02 15.12 -14.50
C ILE A 1053 -6.31 16.08 -13.53
N TYR A 1054 -5.73 15.57 -12.43
CA TYR A 1054 -4.96 16.40 -11.51
C TYR A 1054 -3.68 16.96 -12.13
N LYS A 1055 -3.01 16.26 -13.05
CA LYS A 1055 -1.84 16.77 -13.80
C LYS A 1055 -2.24 17.87 -14.80
N GLU A 1056 -3.37 17.74 -15.48
CA GLU A 1056 -3.90 18.78 -16.37
C GLU A 1056 -4.22 20.05 -15.56
N THR A 1057 -4.91 19.89 -14.42
CA THR A 1057 -5.23 20.99 -13.49
C THR A 1057 -3.96 21.65 -12.94
N MET A 1058 -2.96 20.84 -12.54
CA MET A 1058 -1.63 21.31 -12.11
C MET A 1058 -0.95 22.16 -13.19
N SER A 1059 -0.99 21.74 -14.44
CA SER A 1059 -0.37 22.47 -15.55
C SER A 1059 -1.04 23.83 -15.79
N ALA A 1060 -2.35 23.94 -15.60
CA ALA A 1060 -3.08 25.20 -15.71
C ALA A 1060 -2.72 26.16 -14.56
N VAL A 1061 -2.65 25.66 -13.31
CA VAL A 1061 -2.24 26.46 -12.13
C VAL A 1061 -0.80 26.95 -12.26
N ILE A 1062 0.13 26.12 -12.75
CA ILE A 1062 1.52 26.53 -13.00
C ILE A 1062 1.59 27.64 -14.05
N ALA A 1063 0.87 27.51 -15.17
CA ALA A 1063 0.83 28.55 -16.20
C ALA A 1063 0.28 29.89 -15.66
N ALA A 1064 -0.77 29.85 -14.83
CA ALA A 1064 -1.32 31.03 -14.17
C ALA A 1064 -0.30 31.69 -13.21
N ILE A 1065 0.46 30.90 -12.45
CA ILE A 1065 1.53 31.41 -11.56
C ILE A 1065 2.64 32.08 -12.37
N GLU A 1066 3.05 31.52 -13.51
CA GLU A 1066 4.06 32.11 -14.40
C GLU A 1066 3.58 33.45 -14.98
N GLU A 1067 2.34 33.53 -15.45
CA GLU A 1067 1.75 34.77 -15.98
C GLU A 1067 1.61 35.86 -14.90
N PHE A 1068 1.02 35.54 -13.74
CA PHE A 1068 0.94 36.48 -12.62
C PHE A 1068 2.32 36.92 -12.13
N THR A 1069 3.31 36.04 -12.10
CA THR A 1069 4.69 36.39 -11.73
C THR A 1069 5.33 37.34 -12.74
N LYS A 1070 5.12 37.11 -14.03
CA LYS A 1070 5.60 37.96 -15.13
C LYS A 1070 5.01 39.37 -15.03
N ASP A 1071 3.72 39.48 -14.70
CA ASP A 1071 3.03 40.76 -14.60
C ASP A 1071 3.31 41.47 -13.27
N HIS A 1072 3.48 40.73 -12.18
CA HIS A 1072 3.99 41.27 -10.93
C HIS A 1072 5.39 41.88 -11.12
N GLN A 1073 6.28 41.23 -11.89
CA GLN A 1073 7.57 41.82 -12.26
C GLN A 1073 7.43 43.08 -13.14
N LYS A 1074 6.45 43.15 -14.06
CA LYS A 1074 6.16 44.39 -14.81
C LYS A 1074 5.71 45.51 -13.85
N ALA A 1075 4.81 45.21 -12.91
CA ALA A 1075 4.30 46.14 -11.92
C ALA A 1075 5.42 46.67 -11.01
N LEU A 1076 6.27 45.79 -10.45
CA LEU A 1076 7.44 46.18 -9.67
C LEU A 1076 8.43 47.05 -10.46
N LYS A 1077 8.70 46.73 -11.74
CA LYS A 1077 9.55 47.57 -12.62
C LYS A 1077 8.93 48.96 -12.85
N LYS A 1078 7.62 49.04 -13.06
CA LYS A 1078 6.86 50.29 -13.21
C LYS A 1078 6.86 51.11 -11.91
N PHE A 1079 6.64 50.48 -10.77
CA PHE A 1079 6.68 51.08 -9.43
C PHE A 1079 8.08 51.64 -9.11
N ARG A 1080 9.15 50.85 -9.27
CA ARG A 1080 10.53 51.31 -9.06
C ARG A 1080 10.88 52.52 -9.95
N LYS A 1081 10.40 52.54 -11.21
CA LYS A 1081 10.58 53.68 -12.12
C LYS A 1081 9.79 54.93 -11.71
N LYS A 1082 8.58 54.78 -11.15
CA LYS A 1082 7.83 55.90 -10.53
C LYS A 1082 8.52 56.40 -9.26
N ASN A 1083 8.93 55.50 -8.37
CA ASN A 1083 9.52 55.87 -7.07
C ASN A 1083 10.86 56.60 -7.24
N LYS A 1084 11.69 56.19 -8.21
CA LYS A 1084 12.91 56.93 -8.55
C LYS A 1084 12.61 58.37 -8.99
N LYS A 1085 11.61 58.57 -9.85
CA LYS A 1085 11.16 59.91 -10.27
C LYS A 1085 10.63 60.75 -9.09
N TRP A 1086 9.95 60.13 -8.13
CA TRP A 1086 9.46 60.81 -6.94
C TRP A 1086 10.63 61.29 -6.04
N HIS A 1087 11.63 60.44 -5.77
CA HIS A 1087 12.86 60.86 -5.09
C HIS A 1087 13.66 61.91 -5.88
N GLU A 1088 13.71 61.83 -7.21
CA GLU A 1088 14.35 62.85 -8.06
C GLU A 1088 13.64 64.22 -7.95
N LEU A 1089 12.32 64.26 -7.81
CA LEU A 1089 11.55 65.49 -7.56
C LEU A 1089 11.75 66.00 -6.12
N ALA A 1090 11.67 65.12 -5.12
CA ALA A 1090 11.83 65.47 -3.70
C ALA A 1090 13.24 66.03 -3.40
N THR A 1091 14.30 65.44 -3.95
CA THR A 1091 15.68 65.95 -3.76
C THR A 1091 15.94 67.26 -4.53
N VAL A 1092 15.21 67.54 -5.62
CA VAL A 1092 15.23 68.86 -6.28
C VAL A 1092 14.54 69.93 -5.42
N LYS A 1093 13.54 69.55 -4.63
CA LYS A 1093 12.84 70.42 -3.67
C LYS A 1093 13.74 70.76 -2.47
N GLU A 1094 14.40 69.77 -1.84
CA GLU A 1094 15.42 70.01 -0.80
C GLU A 1094 16.55 70.93 -1.29
N ARG A 1095 17.13 70.65 -2.46
CA ARG A 1095 18.20 71.47 -3.08
C ARG A 1095 17.76 72.87 -3.50
N ARG A 1096 16.45 73.18 -3.47
CA ARG A 1096 15.91 74.53 -3.65
C ARG A 1096 15.68 75.24 -2.32
N LEU A 1097 15.15 74.57 -1.30
CA LEU A 1097 15.06 75.16 0.06
C LEU A 1097 16.45 75.56 0.57
N ILE A 1098 17.46 74.71 0.36
CA ILE A 1098 18.89 74.98 0.72
C ILE A 1098 19.52 76.10 -0.14
N LYS A 1099 18.77 76.70 -1.07
CA LYS A 1099 19.16 77.90 -1.86
C LYS A 1099 18.27 79.12 -1.63
N THR A 1100 17.28 79.03 -0.74
CA THR A 1100 16.42 80.16 -0.30
C THR A 1100 16.47 80.38 1.22
N THR A 1101 17.54 79.89 1.83
CA THR A 1101 18.07 80.22 3.16
C THR A 1101 19.54 80.55 2.99
#